data_AF-A0A922CS79-F1
#
_entry.id   AF-A0A922CS79-F1
#
_cell.length_a   1.000
_cell.length_b   1.000
_cell.length_c   1.000
_cell.angle_alpha   90.00
_cell.angle_beta   90.00
_cell.angle_gamma   90.00
#
_symmetry.space_group_name_H-M   'P 1'
#
loop_
_entity.id
_entity.type
_entity.pdbx_description
1 polymer ?
#
loop_
_entity_poly.entity_id
_entity_poly.type
_entity_poly.pdbx_seq_one_letter_code
_entity_poly.pdbx_strand_id
1 'polypeptide(L)'
;MYFPIGWPKVLQNVGADNQIIKQIVSNRDKILFAALTDDCITVWFCKPTVPIVYHKRSTESLQRLGTNVGVEWKPDSSMLCISTSEGHLILYNVEAMSEQTAYQQYDPPTASLRRDSAELFVKEVIPSLKITLLKEVLVWDGHITRMCCISGTEILVCTTRAHLLRYRWDGTQNRDYCLDLGRIPFSINQQVSKAEPILEDNTHVNDIEYSPLVCGFGITLNDGRAAYLTAPNLKFDPNAVQGIWAQGIDDATCARVNHKFRLIAIGRRNSQVDVFTIDEATGGLELSHTMVLSSKDFPGDPGPVKCMRWTADGRAVAVSWERGGISVWSTFGALLACSLAWDYGLSHDRDTVNPLVVTSLEWATEGYQLWMVKVEPDSSTNLIQLDFIKSPLSVNPCMSNQRHLYLQADDKLYVNLEDNLTKRTKISIIDSTADAYQGENGIDQSNLEYENSTNYREFVDDNECRKQWIVLPLPATYIATNWPLRYSAIDEAGVNMCVAGRTGLAHYNTTARRWKLFGNEAQEKDFVVTGGMLWWRDYIVIGCYSILDGHDEIRFYARDARLDNKFAKIVRVQAQVFVLDMLDDQLVVFGADALVTIYELTCIDNTGNIELRCVQAVDVSALSHPACVVSAALCRLQAPHAKLRAHNLTQHLQRHPDSLVINASGKLMMVQREEYDIDEDNNPAYSCLPATVLASCVESVWSCGTTSASATQLSRALWLWCGSLGARVWLPLLPRDASRHPDSGRHTFMAKRIMLPFHLNIYPLSKFVTSLFILIK
;
A
#
# COMPACT_ATOMS: atom_id res chain seq x y z
N MET A 1 1.62 8.64 -4.95
CA MET A 1 1.77 7.44 -4.11
C MET A 1 2.70 6.43 -4.79
N TYR A 2 2.35 5.99 -5.99
CA TYR A 2 3.18 5.19 -6.90
C TYR A 2 3.50 6.05 -8.12
N PHE A 3 4.73 5.97 -8.64
CA PHE A 3 5.15 6.72 -9.82
C PHE A 3 5.92 5.80 -10.76
N PRO A 4 5.48 5.65 -12.02
CA PRO A 4 6.23 4.88 -12.99
C PRO A 4 7.58 5.56 -13.26
N ILE A 5 8.64 4.77 -13.39
CA ILE A 5 9.98 5.27 -13.68
C ILE A 5 10.59 4.55 -14.88
N GLY A 6 11.23 5.31 -15.75
CA GLY A 6 11.87 4.80 -16.95
C GLY A 6 10.88 4.32 -18.01
N TRP A 7 11.41 3.68 -19.04
CA TRP A 7 10.63 3.09 -20.12
C TRP A 7 10.27 1.64 -19.81
N PRO A 8 9.12 1.13 -20.28
CA PRO A 8 8.81 -0.28 -20.18
C PRO A 8 9.92 -1.14 -20.80
N LYS A 9 10.43 -2.11 -20.05
CA LYS A 9 11.44 -3.07 -20.55
C LYS A 9 10.71 -4.23 -21.22
N VAL A 10 11.18 -4.63 -22.40
CA VAL A 10 10.69 -5.84 -23.07
C VAL A 10 11.55 -7.00 -22.64
N LEU A 11 10.94 -8.04 -22.08
CA LEU A 11 11.60 -9.30 -21.77
C LEU A 11 11.61 -10.20 -23.00
N GLN A 12 12.72 -10.88 -23.21
CA GLN A 12 12.85 -11.81 -24.32
C GLN A 12 12.04 -13.08 -24.04
N ASN A 13 11.12 -13.42 -24.93
CA ASN A 13 10.34 -14.66 -24.80
C ASN A 13 11.25 -15.89 -24.87
N VAL A 14 10.95 -16.89 -24.04
CA VAL A 14 11.67 -18.17 -24.02
C VAL A 14 10.89 -19.16 -24.88
N GLY A 15 11.40 -19.49 -26.06
CA GLY A 15 10.76 -20.44 -26.96
C GLY A 15 10.84 -20.02 -28.43
N ALA A 16 9.88 -20.49 -29.23
CA ALA A 16 9.75 -20.09 -30.63
C ALA A 16 9.08 -18.72 -30.72
N ASP A 17 9.49 -17.90 -31.70
CA ASP A 17 9.07 -16.51 -31.87
C ASP A 17 7.54 -16.29 -32.01
N ASN A 18 6.76 -17.36 -32.24
CA ASN A 18 5.31 -17.32 -32.45
C ASN A 18 4.45 -17.75 -31.23
N GLN A 19 5.01 -17.90 -30.03
CA GLN A 19 4.21 -18.30 -28.87
C GLN A 19 3.37 -17.14 -28.29
N ILE A 20 2.06 -17.35 -28.20
CA ILE A 20 1.11 -16.40 -27.61
C ILE A 20 1.02 -16.64 -26.10
N ILE A 21 1.43 -15.66 -25.31
CA ILE A 21 1.30 -15.63 -23.86
C ILE A 21 -0.13 -15.22 -23.52
N LYS A 22 -0.83 -16.07 -22.76
CA LYS A 22 -2.23 -15.90 -22.37
C LYS A 22 -2.38 -15.25 -21.00
N GLN A 23 -1.57 -15.66 -20.03
CA GLN A 23 -1.74 -15.27 -18.63
C GLN A 23 -0.39 -15.22 -17.90
N ILE A 24 -0.25 -14.24 -17.00
CA ILE A 24 0.83 -14.20 -16.00
C ILE A 24 0.20 -14.35 -14.62
N VAL A 25 0.78 -15.20 -13.76
CA VAL A 25 0.39 -15.32 -12.35
C VAL A 25 1.62 -15.48 -11.47
N SER A 26 1.68 -14.69 -10.41
CA SER A 26 2.74 -14.76 -9.41
C SER A 26 2.43 -15.76 -8.31
N ASN A 27 3.47 -16.34 -7.72
CA ASN A 27 3.34 -17.07 -6.46
C ASN A 27 2.95 -16.12 -5.31
N ARG A 28 2.62 -16.67 -4.14
CA ARG A 28 2.13 -15.87 -2.98
C ARG A 28 3.10 -14.77 -2.56
N ASP A 29 4.40 -15.05 -2.56
CA ASP A 29 5.45 -14.09 -2.19
C ASP A 29 5.82 -13.12 -3.32
N LYS A 30 5.29 -13.35 -4.53
CA LYS A 30 5.51 -12.58 -5.76
C LYS A 30 6.97 -12.46 -6.20
N ILE A 31 7.80 -13.40 -5.76
CA ILE A 31 9.22 -13.55 -6.15
C ILE A 31 9.39 -14.41 -7.40
N LEU A 32 8.38 -15.25 -7.70
CA LEU A 32 8.29 -16.07 -8.89
C LEU A 32 7.00 -15.72 -9.62
N PHE A 33 7.05 -15.70 -10.95
CA PHE A 33 5.84 -15.64 -11.77
C PHE A 33 5.87 -16.70 -12.86
N ALA A 34 4.69 -17.23 -13.17
CA ALA A 34 4.47 -18.15 -14.27
C ALA A 34 3.86 -17.40 -15.44
N ALA A 35 4.40 -17.57 -16.64
CA ALA A 35 3.79 -17.14 -17.89
C ALA A 35 3.30 -18.37 -18.66
N LEU A 36 2.00 -18.37 -18.98
CA LEU A 36 1.30 -19.45 -19.65
C LEU A 36 1.11 -19.13 -21.13
N THR A 37 1.42 -20.09 -22.00
CA THR A 37 1.12 -20.05 -23.44
C THR A 37 0.21 -21.23 -23.80
N ASP A 38 -0.19 -21.35 -25.07
CA ASP A 38 -1.02 -22.45 -25.57
C ASP A 38 -0.45 -23.84 -25.28
N ASP A 39 0.87 -24.01 -25.36
CA ASP A 39 1.55 -25.32 -25.29
C ASP A 39 2.62 -25.43 -24.19
N CYS A 40 3.10 -24.31 -23.66
CA CYS A 40 4.16 -24.28 -22.66
C CYS A 40 3.82 -23.39 -21.44
N ILE A 41 4.53 -23.68 -20.35
CA ILE A 41 4.56 -22.89 -19.13
C ILE A 41 6.00 -22.53 -18.82
N THR A 42 6.24 -21.25 -18.51
CA THR A 42 7.54 -20.74 -18.11
C THR A 42 7.47 -20.13 -16.72
N VAL A 43 8.44 -20.44 -15.86
CA VAL A 43 8.55 -19.87 -14.52
C VAL A 43 9.77 -18.98 -14.46
N TRP A 44 9.57 -17.76 -13.99
CA TRP A 44 10.56 -16.69 -13.96
C TRP A 44 10.87 -16.27 -12.53
N PHE A 45 12.12 -15.89 -12.29
CA PHE A 45 12.53 -15.17 -11.10
C PHE A 45 12.33 -13.67 -11.30
N CYS A 46 11.92 -12.94 -10.27
CA CYS A 46 11.66 -11.50 -10.40
C CYS A 46 12.94 -10.65 -10.41
N LYS A 47 13.98 -10.98 -9.61
CA LYS A 47 15.23 -10.20 -9.58
C LYS A 47 16.47 -11.09 -9.31
N PRO A 48 17.42 -11.22 -10.25
CA PRO A 48 17.36 -10.71 -11.62
C PRO A 48 16.20 -11.38 -12.38
N THR A 49 15.62 -10.65 -13.32
CA THR A 49 14.47 -11.13 -14.08
C THR A 49 14.90 -12.16 -15.12
N VAL A 50 14.81 -13.44 -14.78
CA VAL A 50 15.32 -14.53 -15.62
C VAL A 50 14.41 -15.76 -15.58
N PRO A 51 14.30 -16.52 -16.70
CA PRO A 51 13.51 -17.73 -16.75
C PRO A 51 14.23 -18.90 -16.05
N ILE A 52 13.61 -19.49 -15.03
CA ILE A 52 14.18 -20.65 -14.31
C ILE A 52 13.71 -21.97 -14.93
N VAL A 53 12.44 -22.05 -15.33
CA VAL A 53 11.85 -23.28 -15.87
C VAL A 53 11.17 -22.99 -17.20
N TYR A 54 11.41 -23.86 -18.17
CA TYR A 54 10.66 -23.93 -19.41
C TYR A 54 10.10 -25.35 -19.57
N HIS A 55 8.78 -25.51 -19.47
CA HIS A 55 8.11 -26.79 -19.60
C HIS A 55 7.13 -26.76 -20.77
N LYS A 56 7.43 -27.55 -21.81
CA LYS A 56 6.60 -27.69 -23.01
C LYS A 56 5.84 -29.01 -22.98
N ARG A 57 4.52 -28.96 -23.21
CA ARG A 57 3.67 -30.15 -23.28
C ARG A 57 3.92 -30.92 -24.59
N SER A 58 3.79 -32.25 -24.54
CA SER A 58 3.89 -33.08 -25.73
C SER A 58 2.71 -32.86 -26.67
N THR A 59 2.91 -33.11 -27.97
CA THR A 59 1.85 -33.05 -28.98
C THR A 59 0.69 -33.99 -28.65
N GLU A 60 0.99 -35.19 -28.14
CA GLU A 60 -0.02 -36.15 -27.65
C GLU A 60 -0.86 -35.59 -26.50
N SER A 61 -0.22 -34.90 -25.55
CA SER A 61 -0.93 -34.25 -24.44
C SER A 61 -1.86 -33.16 -24.95
N LEU A 62 -1.42 -32.35 -25.92
CA LEU A 62 -2.23 -31.28 -26.50
C LEU A 62 -3.42 -31.81 -27.30
N GLN A 63 -3.25 -32.90 -28.05
CA GLN A 63 -4.35 -33.54 -28.78
C GLN A 63 -5.40 -34.14 -27.84
N ARG A 64 -4.97 -34.71 -26.71
CA ARG A 64 -5.89 -35.36 -25.76
C ARG A 64 -6.57 -34.38 -24.81
N LEU A 65 -5.83 -33.42 -24.27
CA LEU A 65 -6.31 -32.53 -23.20
C LEU A 65 -6.64 -31.12 -23.71
N GLY A 66 -6.27 -30.77 -24.93
CA GLY A 66 -6.40 -29.42 -25.48
C GLY A 66 -5.29 -28.45 -25.07
N THR A 67 -5.45 -27.20 -25.51
CA THR A 67 -4.51 -26.10 -25.23
C THR A 67 -4.67 -25.59 -23.80
N ASN A 68 -3.63 -24.93 -23.26
CA ASN A 68 -3.73 -24.32 -21.93
C ASN A 68 -4.64 -23.08 -21.97
N VAL A 69 -5.45 -22.89 -20.94
CA VAL A 69 -6.41 -21.79 -20.81
C VAL A 69 -6.06 -20.87 -19.64
N GLY A 70 -5.83 -21.44 -18.46
CA GLY A 70 -5.48 -20.66 -17.27
C GLY A 70 -4.59 -21.41 -16.30
N VAL A 71 -3.86 -20.69 -15.47
CA VAL A 71 -2.90 -21.22 -14.49
C VAL A 71 -3.15 -20.60 -13.11
N GLU A 72 -3.00 -21.40 -12.05
CA GLU A 72 -3.04 -20.94 -10.66
C GLU A 72 -1.94 -21.62 -9.83
N TRP A 73 -1.36 -20.85 -8.90
CA TRP A 73 -0.35 -21.35 -7.96
C TRP A 73 -1.00 -21.91 -6.70
N LYS A 74 -0.44 -23.01 -6.18
CA LYS A 74 -0.73 -23.41 -4.80
C LYS A 74 -0.21 -22.33 -3.84
N PRO A 75 -0.95 -21.97 -2.77
CA PRO A 75 -0.56 -20.86 -1.89
C PRO A 75 0.82 -21.00 -1.20
N ASP A 76 1.39 -22.20 -1.13
CA ASP A 76 2.72 -22.47 -0.60
C ASP A 76 3.81 -22.58 -1.68
N SER A 77 3.47 -22.23 -2.93
CA SER A 77 4.35 -22.28 -4.12
C SER A 77 4.84 -23.68 -4.52
N SER A 78 4.34 -24.76 -3.92
CA SER A 78 4.81 -26.13 -4.19
C SER A 78 4.21 -26.78 -5.43
N MET A 79 3.13 -26.22 -5.99
CA MET A 79 2.41 -26.81 -7.12
C MET A 79 1.80 -25.73 -8.03
N LEU A 80 1.54 -26.13 -9.28
CA LEU A 80 0.84 -25.35 -10.29
C LEU A 80 -0.35 -26.16 -10.83
N CYS A 81 -1.49 -25.52 -11.00
CA CYS A 81 -2.67 -26.11 -11.65
C CYS A 81 -2.92 -25.40 -12.98
N ILE A 82 -3.03 -26.16 -14.07
CA ILE A 82 -3.38 -25.65 -15.40
C ILE A 82 -4.77 -26.17 -15.79
N SER A 83 -5.63 -25.27 -16.23
CA SER A 83 -6.90 -25.61 -16.89
C SER A 83 -6.72 -25.65 -18.41
N THR A 84 -7.41 -26.56 -19.08
CA THR A 84 -7.31 -26.76 -20.53
C THR A 84 -8.62 -26.52 -21.27
N SER A 85 -8.54 -26.35 -22.60
CA SER A 85 -9.71 -26.09 -23.47
C SER A 85 -10.73 -27.24 -23.45
N GLU A 86 -10.27 -28.48 -23.32
CA GLU A 86 -11.12 -29.69 -23.21
C GLU A 86 -11.56 -29.98 -21.76
N GLY A 87 -11.49 -29.02 -20.84
CA GLY A 87 -12.04 -29.18 -19.48
C GLY A 87 -11.21 -30.07 -18.54
N HIS A 88 -9.90 -30.18 -18.76
CA HIS A 88 -9.01 -30.92 -17.87
C HIS A 88 -8.25 -29.98 -16.93
N LEU A 89 -7.93 -30.50 -15.74
CA LEU A 89 -6.98 -29.94 -14.79
C LEU A 89 -5.68 -30.74 -14.87
N ILE A 90 -4.56 -30.05 -15.05
CA ILE A 90 -3.22 -30.62 -15.03
C ILE A 90 -2.49 -30.08 -13.81
N LEU A 91 -2.17 -30.98 -12.88
CA LEU A 91 -1.48 -30.67 -11.63
C LEU A 91 0.00 -30.98 -11.78
N TYR A 92 0.83 -29.96 -11.57
CA TYR A 92 2.28 -30.02 -11.63
C TYR A 92 2.87 -29.76 -10.24
N ASN A 93 3.84 -30.58 -9.83
CA ASN A 93 4.68 -30.28 -8.68
C ASN A 93 5.81 -29.34 -9.09
N VAL A 94 6.16 -28.43 -8.19
CA VAL A 94 7.28 -27.50 -8.33
C VAL A 94 8.28 -27.82 -7.21
N GLU A 95 9.37 -28.49 -7.58
CA GLU A 95 10.38 -28.98 -6.63
C GLU A 95 11.66 -28.16 -6.76
N ALA A 96 12.17 -27.65 -5.63
CA ALA A 96 13.48 -27.00 -5.60
C ALA A 96 14.60 -28.04 -5.59
N MET A 97 15.55 -27.91 -6.52
CA MET A 97 16.72 -28.77 -6.58
C MET A 97 17.82 -28.18 -5.70
N SER A 98 18.05 -28.79 -4.53
CA SER A 98 18.95 -28.26 -3.49
C SER A 98 20.44 -28.26 -3.87
N GLU A 99 20.86 -29.09 -4.83
CA GLU A 99 22.28 -29.26 -5.16
C GLU A 99 22.80 -28.33 -6.28
N GLN A 100 21.92 -27.65 -7.02
CA GLN A 100 22.30 -26.84 -8.19
C GLN A 100 21.60 -25.48 -8.19
N THR A 101 22.36 -24.41 -8.44
CA THR A 101 21.79 -23.10 -8.78
C THR A 101 21.35 -23.09 -10.24
N ALA A 102 20.24 -22.43 -10.55
CA ALA A 102 19.73 -22.37 -11.94
C ALA A 102 20.73 -21.71 -12.89
N TYR A 103 21.43 -20.69 -12.39
CA TYR A 103 22.45 -19.95 -13.11
C TYR A 103 23.77 -20.02 -12.35
N GLN A 104 24.85 -20.20 -13.10
CA GLN A 104 26.21 -20.15 -12.59
C GLN A 104 26.98 -19.08 -13.31
N GLN A 105 27.69 -18.27 -12.54
CA GLN A 105 28.48 -17.18 -13.07
C GLN A 105 29.92 -17.65 -13.30
N TYR A 106 30.32 -17.79 -14.56
CA TYR A 106 31.69 -18.14 -14.93
C TYR A 106 32.51 -16.89 -15.24
N ASP A 107 33.65 -16.74 -14.59
CA ASP A 107 34.61 -15.70 -14.94
C ASP A 107 35.42 -16.07 -16.18
N PRO A 108 35.75 -15.08 -17.03
CA PRO A 108 36.70 -15.29 -18.11
C PRO A 108 38.05 -15.80 -17.58
N PRO A 109 38.74 -16.68 -18.32
CA PRO A 109 40.05 -17.17 -17.92
C PRO A 109 41.09 -16.03 -17.83
N THR A 110 40.88 -14.95 -18.59
CA THR A 110 41.70 -13.73 -18.60
C THR A 110 41.59 -12.95 -17.29
N ALA A 111 42.69 -12.85 -16.53
CA ALA A 111 42.73 -12.19 -15.22
C ALA A 111 42.17 -10.75 -15.23
N SER A 112 42.46 -9.95 -16.25
CA SER A 112 41.97 -8.57 -16.35
C SER A 112 40.47 -8.44 -16.64
N LEU A 113 39.79 -9.54 -16.98
CA LEU A 113 38.36 -9.59 -17.23
C LEU A 113 37.61 -10.38 -16.14
N ARG A 114 38.31 -10.81 -15.09
CA ARG A 114 37.69 -11.46 -13.94
C ARG A 114 37.01 -10.44 -13.07
N ARG A 115 35.94 -10.86 -12.41
CA ARG A 115 35.24 -10.05 -11.43
C ARG A 115 36.00 -10.16 -10.11
N ASP A 116 36.93 -9.23 -9.88
CA ASP A 116 37.69 -9.20 -8.62
C ASP A 116 36.95 -8.42 -7.50
N SER A 117 35.93 -7.64 -7.85
CA SER A 117 35.16 -6.81 -6.91
C SER A 117 33.88 -7.50 -6.44
N ALA A 118 33.64 -7.52 -5.13
CA ALA A 118 32.44 -8.09 -4.51
C ALA A 118 31.11 -7.50 -5.05
N GLU A 119 31.14 -6.28 -5.56
CA GLU A 119 29.98 -5.58 -6.18
C GLU A 119 29.59 -6.15 -7.55
N LEU A 120 30.49 -6.88 -8.21
CA LEU A 120 30.25 -7.50 -9.52
C LEU A 120 29.69 -8.93 -9.41
N PHE A 121 29.60 -9.46 -8.18
CA PHE A 121 29.03 -10.78 -7.92
C PHE A 121 27.54 -10.64 -7.62
N VAL A 122 26.73 -11.44 -8.31
CA VAL A 122 25.35 -11.66 -7.87
C VAL A 122 25.42 -12.68 -6.74
N LYS A 123 25.35 -12.21 -5.50
CA LYS A 123 25.30 -13.10 -4.31
C LYS A 123 23.95 -13.83 -4.19
N GLU A 124 22.91 -13.37 -4.91
CA GLU A 124 21.59 -13.98 -4.85
C GLU A 124 21.60 -15.37 -5.48
N VAL A 125 21.22 -16.37 -4.69
CA VAL A 125 21.13 -17.76 -5.14
C VAL A 125 19.82 -17.94 -5.88
N ILE A 126 19.90 -18.01 -7.21
CA ILE A 126 18.72 -18.27 -8.04
C ILE A 126 18.38 -19.76 -7.92
N PRO A 127 17.21 -20.12 -7.35
CA PRO A 127 16.87 -21.50 -7.10
C PRO A 127 16.68 -22.25 -8.42
N SER A 128 17.21 -23.46 -8.52
CA SER A 128 16.86 -24.38 -9.59
C SER A 128 15.54 -25.06 -9.25
N LEU A 129 14.58 -25.01 -10.17
CA LEU A 129 13.24 -25.59 -10.00
C LEU A 129 13.02 -26.67 -11.05
N LYS A 130 12.37 -27.76 -10.65
CA LYS A 130 11.93 -28.83 -11.54
C LYS A 130 10.42 -28.93 -11.48
N ILE A 131 9.80 -28.95 -12.66
CA ILE A 131 8.36 -29.20 -12.80
C ILE A 131 8.14 -30.67 -13.18
N THR A 132 7.29 -31.36 -12.42
CA THR A 132 6.91 -32.76 -12.69
C THR A 132 5.39 -32.91 -12.73
N LEU A 133 4.89 -33.71 -13.68
CA LEU A 133 3.46 -33.98 -13.77
C LEU A 133 3.04 -34.86 -12.59
N LEU A 134 2.12 -34.36 -11.77
CA LEU A 134 1.52 -35.15 -10.68
C LEU A 134 0.31 -35.93 -11.19
N LYS A 135 -0.67 -35.22 -11.76
CA LYS A 135 -1.97 -35.81 -12.11
C LYS A 135 -2.72 -35.00 -13.14
N GLU A 136 -3.53 -35.69 -13.93
CA GLU A 136 -4.47 -35.11 -14.87
C GLU A 136 -5.88 -35.52 -14.44
N VAL A 137 -6.80 -34.56 -14.37
CA VAL A 137 -8.17 -34.77 -13.90
C VAL A 137 -9.14 -34.18 -14.92
N LEU A 138 -10.03 -35.01 -15.45
CA LEU A 138 -11.13 -34.55 -16.30
C LEU A 138 -12.27 -34.02 -15.43
N VAL A 139 -12.70 -32.79 -15.68
CA VAL A 139 -13.87 -32.18 -15.05
C VAL A 139 -15.09 -32.47 -15.93
N TRP A 140 -15.93 -33.40 -15.48
CA TRP A 140 -17.12 -33.87 -16.23
C TRP A 140 -18.31 -32.88 -16.19
N ASP A 141 -18.04 -31.58 -16.22
CA ASP A 141 -19.03 -30.55 -15.92
C ASP A 141 -18.93 -29.32 -16.84
N GLY A 142 -18.70 -29.54 -18.13
CA GLY A 142 -18.56 -28.47 -19.11
C GLY A 142 -17.16 -27.84 -19.12
N HIS A 143 -17.03 -26.65 -19.71
CA HIS A 143 -15.74 -25.98 -19.81
C HIS A 143 -15.40 -25.25 -18.52
N ILE A 144 -14.12 -25.23 -18.17
CA ILE A 144 -13.61 -24.49 -17.02
C ILE A 144 -13.49 -23.02 -17.40
N THR A 145 -14.18 -22.15 -16.66
CA THR A 145 -14.15 -20.70 -16.91
C THR A 145 -13.07 -20.01 -16.09
N ARG A 146 -12.95 -20.39 -14.81
CA ARG A 146 -11.99 -19.78 -13.88
C ARG A 146 -11.61 -20.73 -12.75
N MET A 147 -10.42 -20.54 -12.20
CA MET A 147 -9.92 -21.25 -11.03
C MET A 147 -9.55 -20.24 -9.95
N CYS A 148 -9.71 -20.61 -8.68
CA CYS A 148 -9.31 -19.78 -7.55
C CYS A 148 -8.91 -20.64 -6.35
N CYS A 149 -7.85 -20.26 -5.65
CA CYS A 149 -7.42 -20.97 -4.44
C CYS A 149 -8.27 -20.55 -3.24
N ILE A 150 -8.85 -21.51 -2.53
CA ILE A 150 -9.60 -21.24 -1.28
C ILE A 150 -8.72 -21.47 -0.06
N SER A 151 -7.93 -22.54 -0.07
CA SER A 151 -7.12 -22.94 1.07
C SER A 151 -5.78 -23.49 0.60
N GLY A 152 -4.87 -23.77 1.55
CA GLY A 152 -3.61 -24.44 1.23
C GLY A 152 -3.78 -25.84 0.64
N THR A 153 -4.98 -26.42 0.71
CA THR A 153 -5.28 -27.80 0.31
C THR A 153 -6.33 -27.94 -0.78
N GLU A 154 -7.13 -26.90 -1.03
CA GLU A 154 -8.25 -26.92 -1.98
C GLU A 154 -8.20 -25.78 -2.99
N ILE A 155 -8.57 -26.10 -4.23
CA ILE A 155 -8.79 -25.21 -5.36
C ILE A 155 -10.27 -25.28 -5.78
N LEU A 156 -10.85 -24.12 -6.09
CA LEU A 156 -12.19 -23.98 -6.63
C LEU A 156 -12.12 -23.85 -8.15
N VAL A 157 -12.99 -24.57 -8.84
CA VAL A 157 -13.08 -24.60 -10.30
C VAL A 157 -14.49 -24.21 -10.70
N CYS A 158 -14.63 -23.10 -11.42
CA CYS A 158 -15.89 -22.63 -11.96
C CYS A 158 -16.13 -23.21 -13.35
N THR A 159 -17.36 -23.63 -13.62
CA THR A 159 -17.73 -24.26 -14.90
C THR A 159 -18.82 -23.48 -15.63
N THR A 160 -18.93 -23.70 -16.94
CA THR A 160 -20.01 -23.13 -17.76
C THR A 160 -21.39 -23.66 -17.37
N ARG A 161 -21.49 -24.68 -16.52
CA ARG A 161 -22.75 -25.28 -16.03
C ARG A 161 -23.23 -24.70 -14.70
N ALA A 162 -22.71 -23.53 -14.30
CA ALA A 162 -23.10 -22.83 -13.07
C ALA A 162 -22.68 -23.55 -11.77
N HIS A 163 -21.78 -24.52 -11.83
CA HIS A 163 -21.25 -25.18 -10.64
C HIS A 163 -19.85 -24.65 -10.28
N LEU A 164 -19.60 -24.54 -8.98
CA LEU A 164 -18.30 -24.22 -8.39
C LEU A 164 -17.80 -25.47 -7.68
N LEU A 165 -16.94 -26.22 -8.38
CA LEU A 165 -16.46 -27.53 -7.96
C LEU A 165 -15.22 -27.39 -7.09
N ARG A 166 -15.14 -28.15 -6.01
CA ARG A 166 -13.96 -28.20 -5.16
C ARG A 166 -13.08 -29.39 -5.44
N TYR A 167 -11.84 -29.10 -5.77
CA TYR A 167 -10.80 -30.10 -5.93
C TYR A 167 -9.72 -29.88 -4.87
N ARG A 168 -9.14 -30.96 -4.39
CA ARG A 168 -7.90 -30.91 -3.63
C ARG A 168 -6.71 -30.88 -4.58
N TRP A 169 -5.58 -30.39 -4.08
CA TRP A 169 -4.33 -30.39 -4.84
C TRP A 169 -3.79 -31.81 -5.15
N ASP A 170 -4.38 -32.88 -4.59
CA ASP A 170 -4.13 -34.27 -4.98
C ASP A 170 -5.01 -34.77 -6.16
N GLY A 171 -5.85 -33.88 -6.69
CA GLY A 171 -6.80 -34.15 -7.77
C GLY A 171 -8.08 -34.88 -7.35
N THR A 172 -8.34 -35.08 -6.06
CA THR A 172 -9.61 -35.62 -5.58
C THR A 172 -10.67 -34.52 -5.46
N GLN A 173 -11.92 -34.83 -5.78
CA GLN A 173 -13.02 -33.87 -5.69
C GLN A 173 -13.71 -33.96 -4.33
N ASN A 174 -13.89 -32.82 -3.67
CA ASN A 174 -14.67 -32.69 -2.45
C ASN A 174 -16.12 -32.34 -2.79
N ARG A 175 -16.95 -33.38 -2.99
CA ARG A 175 -18.33 -33.23 -3.49
C ARG A 175 -19.27 -32.53 -2.51
N ASP A 176 -19.05 -32.71 -1.22
CA ASP A 176 -19.92 -32.18 -0.17
C ASP A 176 -19.90 -30.65 -0.10
N TYR A 177 -18.85 -30.03 -0.62
CA TYR A 177 -18.64 -28.57 -0.63
C TYR A 177 -18.65 -27.98 -2.05
N CYS A 178 -19.17 -28.71 -3.04
CA CYS A 178 -19.43 -28.13 -4.36
C CYS A 178 -20.67 -27.24 -4.28
N LEU A 179 -20.60 -26.06 -4.89
CA LEU A 179 -21.69 -25.10 -4.90
C LEU A 179 -22.39 -25.10 -6.25
N ASP A 180 -23.71 -24.94 -6.23
CA ASP A 180 -24.56 -24.76 -7.40
C ASP A 180 -25.14 -23.36 -7.32
N LEU A 181 -24.78 -22.48 -8.27
CA LEU A 181 -25.21 -21.08 -8.27
C LEU A 181 -26.73 -20.95 -8.25
N GLY A 182 -27.46 -21.86 -8.93
CA GLY A 182 -28.92 -21.82 -8.97
C GLY A 182 -29.58 -22.13 -7.62
N ARG A 183 -28.85 -22.76 -6.69
CA ARG A 183 -29.34 -23.09 -5.34
C ARG A 183 -28.96 -22.06 -4.29
N ILE A 184 -27.98 -21.21 -4.57
CA ILE A 184 -27.54 -20.17 -3.63
C ILE A 184 -28.63 -19.10 -3.57
N PRO A 185 -29.14 -18.75 -2.38
CA PRO A 185 -30.02 -17.60 -2.24
C PRO A 185 -29.22 -16.33 -2.46
N PHE A 186 -29.60 -15.55 -3.48
CA PHE A 186 -29.05 -14.21 -3.69
C PHE A 186 -29.97 -13.16 -3.11
N SER A 187 -29.45 -12.18 -2.40
CA SER A 187 -30.20 -11.05 -1.84
C SER A 187 -29.42 -9.74 -1.99
N ILE A 188 -30.06 -8.62 -1.62
CA ILE A 188 -29.41 -7.31 -1.61
C ILE A 188 -28.44 -7.16 -0.43
N ASN A 189 -28.80 -7.73 0.72
CA ASN A 189 -28.00 -7.72 1.94
C ASN A 189 -28.38 -8.94 2.81
N GLN A 190 -27.64 -9.17 3.90
CA GLN A 190 -27.83 -10.36 4.75
C GLN A 190 -29.09 -10.26 5.63
N GLN A 191 -29.62 -9.06 5.84
CA GLN A 191 -30.83 -8.84 6.67
C GLN A 191 -32.13 -9.05 5.87
N VAL A 192 -32.10 -8.82 4.55
CA VAL A 192 -33.25 -8.97 3.67
C VAL A 192 -33.45 -10.45 3.38
N SER A 193 -34.57 -10.99 3.88
CA SER A 193 -34.96 -12.38 3.70
C SER A 193 -35.51 -12.72 2.31
N LYS A 194 -35.81 -11.71 1.48
CA LYS A 194 -36.28 -11.92 0.12
C LYS A 194 -35.10 -12.20 -0.81
N ALA A 195 -34.96 -13.47 -1.19
CA ALA A 195 -34.00 -13.86 -2.20
C ALA A 195 -34.52 -13.53 -3.62
N GLU A 196 -33.65 -12.98 -4.45
CA GLU A 196 -33.79 -12.80 -5.89
C GLU A 196 -32.87 -13.81 -6.59
N PRO A 197 -33.34 -15.07 -6.77
CA PRO A 197 -32.52 -16.13 -7.34
C PRO A 197 -32.19 -15.84 -8.81
N ILE A 198 -31.14 -16.50 -9.29
CA ILE A 198 -30.80 -16.53 -10.71
C ILE A 198 -31.86 -17.40 -11.41
N LEU A 199 -32.62 -16.79 -12.32
CA LEU A 199 -33.71 -17.46 -13.05
C LEU A 199 -33.29 -17.89 -14.45
N GLU A 200 -32.23 -17.29 -14.98
CA GLU A 200 -31.76 -17.50 -16.33
C GLU A 200 -30.97 -18.81 -16.44
N ASP A 201 -31.49 -19.71 -17.26
CA ASP A 201 -30.80 -20.95 -17.64
C ASP A 201 -29.47 -20.60 -18.31
N ASN A 202 -28.37 -21.22 -17.87
CA ASN A 202 -27.00 -21.05 -18.38
C ASN A 202 -26.18 -19.85 -17.85
N THR A 203 -26.62 -19.24 -16.75
CA THR A 203 -25.81 -18.22 -16.03
C THR A 203 -24.67 -18.89 -15.27
N HIS A 204 -23.43 -18.46 -15.51
CA HIS A 204 -22.24 -19.02 -14.87
C HIS A 204 -21.22 -17.95 -14.52
N VAL A 205 -20.28 -18.30 -13.63
CA VAL A 205 -19.20 -17.40 -13.20
C VAL A 205 -18.19 -17.22 -14.33
N ASN A 206 -17.96 -15.97 -14.72
CA ASN A 206 -16.94 -15.56 -15.68
C ASN A 206 -15.58 -15.29 -15.00
N ASP A 207 -15.60 -14.60 -13.85
CA ASP A 207 -14.40 -14.30 -13.06
C ASP A 207 -14.71 -14.38 -11.57
N ILE A 208 -13.72 -14.83 -10.80
CA ILE A 208 -13.83 -15.05 -9.35
C ILE A 208 -12.52 -14.71 -8.66
N GLU A 209 -12.59 -14.09 -7.49
CA GLU A 209 -11.47 -13.93 -6.59
C GLU A 209 -11.89 -14.15 -5.14
N TYR A 210 -11.10 -14.93 -4.41
CA TYR A 210 -11.30 -15.24 -3.00
C TYR A 210 -10.41 -14.41 -2.10
N SER A 211 -10.94 -13.94 -0.97
CA SER A 211 -10.12 -13.45 0.12
C SER A 211 -10.63 -13.90 1.49
N PRO A 212 -9.78 -14.54 2.32
CA PRO A 212 -10.16 -14.92 3.68
C PRO A 212 -10.55 -13.74 4.58
N LEU A 213 -9.88 -12.59 4.45
CA LEU A 213 -10.11 -11.42 5.33
C LEU A 213 -11.38 -10.64 4.97
N VAL A 214 -11.87 -10.81 3.74
CA VAL A 214 -13.17 -10.31 3.32
C VAL A 214 -14.28 -11.31 3.66
N CYS A 215 -13.92 -12.56 3.97
CA CYS A 215 -14.80 -13.68 4.29
C CYS A 215 -15.67 -14.17 3.12
N GLY A 216 -15.19 -14.03 1.87
CA GLY A 216 -15.98 -14.42 0.71
C GLY A 216 -15.29 -14.30 -0.65
N PHE A 217 -16.09 -14.44 -1.69
CA PHE A 217 -15.69 -14.37 -3.09
C PHE A 217 -16.33 -13.19 -3.79
N GLY A 218 -15.54 -12.38 -4.49
CA GLY A 218 -16.08 -11.48 -5.50
C GLY A 218 -16.28 -12.25 -6.80
N ILE A 219 -17.48 -12.22 -7.38
CA ILE A 219 -17.81 -12.92 -8.63
C ILE A 219 -18.41 -11.99 -9.68
N THR A 220 -18.15 -12.30 -10.94
CA THR A 220 -18.88 -11.76 -12.10
C THR A 220 -19.52 -12.90 -12.86
N LEU A 221 -20.70 -12.64 -13.42
CA LEU A 221 -21.47 -13.60 -14.20
C LEU A 221 -21.38 -13.26 -15.69
N ASN A 222 -21.59 -14.27 -16.55
CA ASN A 222 -21.56 -14.10 -18.00
C ASN A 222 -22.67 -13.19 -18.55
N ASP A 223 -23.76 -13.01 -17.80
CA ASP A 223 -24.87 -12.10 -18.13
C ASP A 223 -24.59 -10.62 -17.80
N GLY A 224 -23.43 -10.32 -17.20
CA GLY A 224 -23.00 -8.98 -16.81
C GLY A 224 -23.34 -8.60 -15.37
N ARG A 225 -24.06 -9.43 -14.60
CA ARG A 225 -24.26 -9.17 -13.16
C ARG A 225 -23.00 -9.48 -12.36
N ALA A 226 -22.88 -8.87 -11.18
CA ALA A 226 -21.82 -9.15 -10.23
C ALA A 226 -22.38 -9.35 -8.82
N ALA A 227 -21.69 -10.17 -8.03
CA ALA A 227 -22.12 -10.49 -6.67
C ALA A 227 -20.94 -10.80 -5.75
N TYR A 228 -21.24 -10.83 -4.46
CA TYR A 228 -20.34 -11.26 -3.40
C TYR A 228 -20.90 -12.53 -2.74
N LEU A 229 -20.18 -13.64 -2.83
CA LEU A 229 -20.56 -14.89 -2.17
C LEU A 229 -19.92 -14.94 -0.78
N THR A 230 -20.74 -15.05 0.26
CA THR A 230 -20.29 -15.07 1.65
C THR A 230 -20.85 -16.28 2.39
N ALA A 231 -20.17 -16.69 3.44
CA ALA A 231 -20.65 -17.73 4.35
C ALA A 231 -20.23 -17.40 5.78
N PRO A 232 -20.97 -17.88 6.81
CA PRO A 232 -20.60 -17.69 8.21
C PRO A 232 -19.30 -18.42 8.59
N ASN A 233 -18.83 -19.34 7.75
CA ASN A 233 -17.57 -20.05 7.93
C ASN A 233 -16.74 -20.04 6.64
N LEU A 234 -15.42 -20.12 6.79
CA LEU A 234 -14.49 -20.20 5.65
C LEU A 234 -14.50 -21.55 4.93
N LYS A 235 -15.33 -22.51 5.39
CA LYS A 235 -15.56 -23.77 4.68
C LYS A 235 -16.56 -23.61 3.55
N PHE A 236 -17.40 -22.57 3.54
CA PHE A 236 -18.53 -22.38 2.62
C PHE A 236 -19.33 -23.66 2.41
N ASP A 237 -20.00 -24.12 3.46
CA ASP A 237 -21.01 -25.18 3.36
C ASP A 237 -22.12 -24.74 2.40
N PRO A 238 -22.51 -25.56 1.39
CA PRO A 238 -23.51 -25.19 0.39
C PRO A 238 -24.84 -24.68 0.97
N ASN A 239 -25.22 -25.12 2.17
CA ASN A 239 -26.47 -24.70 2.80
C ASN A 239 -26.37 -23.35 3.54
N ALA A 240 -25.14 -22.86 3.74
CA ALA A 240 -24.87 -21.62 4.48
C ALA A 240 -24.33 -20.50 3.58
N VAL A 241 -24.05 -20.78 2.30
CA VAL A 241 -23.61 -19.76 1.34
C VAL A 241 -24.76 -18.85 0.99
N GLN A 242 -24.50 -17.54 0.97
CA GLN A 242 -25.40 -16.52 0.51
C GLN A 242 -24.72 -15.68 -0.56
N GLY A 243 -25.47 -15.32 -1.59
CA GLY A 243 -25.03 -14.37 -2.62
C GLY A 243 -25.56 -12.98 -2.32
N ILE A 244 -24.72 -11.96 -2.47
CA ILE A 244 -25.09 -10.57 -2.25
C ILE A 244 -24.90 -9.82 -3.55
N TRP A 245 -25.99 -9.32 -4.14
CA TRP A 245 -25.96 -8.63 -5.43
C TRP A 245 -25.25 -7.27 -5.32
N ALA A 246 -24.37 -6.98 -6.27
CA ALA A 246 -23.88 -5.62 -6.49
C ALA A 246 -24.95 -4.82 -7.24
N GLN A 247 -25.66 -3.94 -6.54
CA GLN A 247 -26.78 -3.20 -7.12
C GLN A 247 -26.34 -2.27 -8.25
N GLY A 248 -27.12 -2.22 -9.33
CA GLY A 248 -26.87 -1.32 -10.46
C GLY A 248 -25.76 -1.77 -11.42
N ILE A 249 -25.30 -3.02 -11.29
CA ILE A 249 -24.28 -3.62 -12.16
C ILE A 249 -24.91 -4.69 -13.06
N ASP A 250 -24.96 -4.41 -14.35
CA ASP A 250 -25.48 -5.28 -15.42
C ASP A 250 -24.47 -5.49 -16.57
N ASP A 251 -23.27 -4.90 -16.45
CA ASP A 251 -22.23 -4.91 -17.47
C ASP A 251 -20.83 -5.23 -16.90
N ALA A 252 -20.76 -6.06 -15.86
CA ALA A 252 -19.51 -6.52 -15.23
C ALA A 252 -18.63 -7.36 -16.18
N THR A 253 -17.33 -7.18 -16.07
CA THR A 253 -16.32 -7.92 -16.86
C THR A 253 -15.36 -8.74 -15.99
N CYS A 254 -14.90 -8.16 -14.88
CA CYS A 254 -13.96 -8.80 -13.95
C CYS A 254 -14.14 -8.27 -12.52
N ALA A 255 -13.78 -9.08 -11.53
CA ALA A 255 -13.89 -8.71 -10.11
C ALA A 255 -12.55 -8.91 -9.40
N ARG A 256 -12.13 -7.93 -8.59
CA ARG A 256 -10.94 -8.05 -7.75
C ARG A 256 -11.14 -7.61 -6.32
N VAL A 257 -10.55 -8.34 -5.38
CA VAL A 257 -10.74 -8.12 -3.94
C VAL A 257 -9.51 -7.46 -3.30
N ASN A 258 -9.71 -6.34 -2.61
CA ASN A 258 -8.71 -5.72 -1.76
C ASN A 258 -8.98 -6.09 -0.30
N HIS A 259 -8.25 -7.08 0.19
CA HIS A 259 -8.47 -7.62 1.52
C HIS A 259 -8.08 -6.68 2.66
N LYS A 260 -7.09 -5.81 2.42
CA LYS A 260 -6.58 -4.86 3.42
C LYS A 260 -7.58 -3.75 3.74
N PHE A 261 -8.31 -3.31 2.72
CA PHE A 261 -9.35 -2.29 2.84
C PHE A 261 -10.77 -2.86 2.78
N ARG A 262 -10.92 -4.19 2.72
CA ARG A 262 -12.19 -4.91 2.58
C ARG A 262 -13.06 -4.39 1.43
N LEU A 263 -12.44 -4.16 0.27
CA LEU A 263 -13.09 -3.66 -0.93
C LEU A 263 -13.24 -4.73 -2.00
N ILE A 264 -14.27 -4.61 -2.83
CA ILE A 264 -14.51 -5.43 -4.01
C ILE A 264 -14.64 -4.49 -5.20
N ALA A 265 -13.66 -4.51 -6.10
CA ALA A 265 -13.66 -3.73 -7.33
C ALA A 265 -14.25 -4.56 -8.48
N ILE A 266 -15.18 -3.97 -9.22
CA ILE A 266 -15.85 -4.57 -10.37
C ILE A 266 -15.56 -3.70 -11.60
N GLY A 267 -14.89 -4.30 -12.58
CA GLY A 267 -14.66 -3.68 -13.89
C GLY A 267 -15.91 -3.83 -14.76
N ARG A 268 -16.22 -2.80 -15.54
CA ARG A 268 -17.45 -2.70 -16.33
C ARG A 268 -17.17 -2.54 -17.82
N ARG A 269 -18.17 -2.83 -18.66
CA ARG A 269 -18.10 -2.66 -20.12
C ARG A 269 -18.11 -1.18 -20.52
N ASN A 270 -18.66 -0.31 -19.68
CA ASN A 270 -18.67 1.14 -19.85
C ASN A 270 -17.32 1.85 -19.53
N SER A 271 -16.22 1.11 -19.43
CA SER A 271 -14.86 1.60 -19.16
C SER A 271 -14.59 2.03 -17.70
N GLN A 272 -15.58 1.94 -16.80
CA GLN A 272 -15.47 2.33 -15.40
C GLN A 272 -15.17 1.13 -14.50
N VAL A 273 -14.69 1.43 -13.29
CA VAL A 273 -14.55 0.45 -12.21
C VAL A 273 -15.31 0.94 -10.99
N ASP A 274 -16.33 0.18 -10.59
CA ASP A 274 -17.09 0.44 -9.36
C ASP A 274 -16.49 -0.35 -8.21
N VAL A 275 -16.21 0.33 -7.10
CA VAL A 275 -15.59 -0.27 -5.92
C VAL A 275 -16.59 -0.27 -4.78
N PHE A 276 -16.89 -1.45 -4.26
CA PHE A 276 -17.84 -1.67 -3.18
C PHE A 276 -17.12 -1.96 -1.87
N THR A 277 -17.68 -1.49 -0.76
CA THR A 277 -17.35 -1.89 0.60
C THR A 277 -18.45 -2.80 1.14
N ILE A 278 -18.09 -3.68 2.07
CA ILE A 278 -19.08 -4.47 2.79
C ILE A 278 -19.56 -3.67 3.99
N ASP A 279 -20.86 -3.40 4.05
CA ASP A 279 -21.49 -2.79 5.21
C ASP A 279 -21.48 -3.77 6.40
N GLU A 280 -20.98 -3.33 7.54
CA GLU A 280 -20.90 -4.15 8.76
C GLU A 280 -22.26 -4.33 9.43
N ALA A 281 -23.20 -3.40 9.23
CA ALA A 281 -24.52 -3.48 9.82
C ALA A 281 -25.42 -4.45 9.05
N THR A 282 -25.51 -4.30 7.73
CA THR A 282 -26.41 -5.09 6.89
C THR A 282 -25.75 -6.28 6.19
N GLY A 283 -24.42 -6.30 6.11
CA GLY A 283 -23.67 -7.26 5.30
C GLY A 283 -23.77 -7.02 3.80
N GLY A 284 -24.48 -5.98 3.36
CA GLY A 284 -24.68 -5.64 1.94
C GLY A 284 -23.45 -5.01 1.27
N LEU A 285 -23.46 -4.96 -0.06
CA LEU A 285 -22.48 -4.21 -0.83
C LEU A 285 -22.91 -2.75 -0.98
N GLU A 286 -22.10 -1.84 -0.46
CA GLU A 286 -22.29 -0.39 -0.60
C GLU A 286 -21.25 0.18 -1.56
N LEU A 287 -21.67 0.99 -2.53
CA LEU A 287 -20.75 1.65 -3.45
C LEU A 287 -19.86 2.65 -2.69
N SER A 288 -18.56 2.40 -2.63
CA SER A 288 -17.59 3.28 -1.99
C SER A 288 -17.20 4.44 -2.92
N HIS A 289 -16.76 4.12 -4.14
CA HIS A 289 -16.34 5.09 -5.14
C HIS A 289 -16.27 4.43 -6.52
N THR A 290 -16.24 5.26 -7.56
CA THR A 290 -16.08 4.83 -8.95
C THR A 290 -14.79 5.43 -9.53
N MET A 291 -13.98 4.59 -10.16
CA MET A 291 -12.81 5.02 -10.91
C MET A 291 -13.20 5.24 -12.37
N VAL A 292 -13.12 6.50 -12.81
CA VAL A 292 -13.47 6.94 -14.17
C VAL A 292 -12.37 7.83 -14.71
N LEU A 293 -11.88 7.54 -15.91
CA LEU A 293 -10.98 8.45 -16.64
C LEU A 293 -11.73 9.72 -17.03
N SER A 294 -11.21 10.88 -16.64
CA SER A 294 -11.81 12.14 -17.08
C SER A 294 -11.43 12.44 -18.53
N SER A 295 -12.20 13.30 -19.19
CA SER A 295 -11.87 13.79 -20.54
C SER A 295 -10.53 14.52 -20.63
N LYS A 296 -9.99 14.97 -19.48
CA LYS A 296 -8.64 15.55 -19.38
C LYS A 296 -7.54 14.49 -19.43
N ASP A 297 -7.83 13.31 -18.87
CA ASP A 297 -6.88 12.20 -18.80
C ASP A 297 -6.88 11.42 -20.12
N PHE A 298 -8.07 11.17 -20.66
CA PHE A 298 -8.26 10.57 -21.98
C PHE A 298 -9.61 11.02 -22.57
N PRO A 299 -9.64 11.70 -23.73
CA PRO A 299 -10.87 12.21 -24.32
C PRO A 299 -11.73 11.14 -25.01
N GLY A 300 -11.22 9.92 -25.18
CA GLY A 300 -11.90 8.82 -25.88
C GLY A 300 -12.50 7.76 -24.94
N ASP A 301 -13.07 6.72 -25.55
CA ASP A 301 -13.56 5.53 -24.85
C ASP A 301 -12.55 4.36 -25.00
N PRO A 302 -11.85 3.97 -23.93
CA PRO A 302 -10.86 2.89 -23.98
C PRO A 302 -11.52 1.50 -24.09
N GLY A 303 -12.86 1.43 -24.04
CA GLY A 303 -13.63 0.19 -24.11
C GLY A 303 -13.68 -0.59 -22.79
N PRO A 304 -14.27 -1.79 -22.78
CA PRO A 304 -14.48 -2.59 -21.57
C PRO A 304 -13.22 -2.79 -20.73
N VAL A 305 -13.36 -2.77 -19.41
CA VAL A 305 -12.25 -3.10 -18.50
C VAL A 305 -11.85 -4.57 -18.72
N LYS A 306 -10.60 -4.80 -19.11
CA LYS A 306 -10.09 -6.12 -19.48
C LYS A 306 -9.54 -6.90 -18.29
N CYS A 307 -8.62 -6.27 -17.55
CA CYS A 307 -8.10 -6.87 -16.33
C CYS A 307 -7.70 -5.82 -15.30
N MET A 308 -7.77 -6.23 -14.04
CA MET A 308 -7.41 -5.43 -12.87
C MET A 308 -6.55 -6.26 -11.93
N ARG A 309 -5.62 -5.61 -11.23
CA ARG A 309 -4.77 -6.26 -10.21
C ARG A 309 -4.39 -5.28 -9.10
N TRP A 310 -4.74 -5.62 -7.86
CA TRP A 310 -4.29 -4.90 -6.67
C TRP A 310 -2.80 -5.15 -6.39
N THR A 311 -2.11 -4.14 -5.90
CA THR A 311 -0.76 -4.30 -5.35
C THR A 311 -0.80 -5.18 -4.09
N ALA A 312 0.32 -5.83 -3.77
CA ALA A 312 0.41 -6.73 -2.61
C ALA A 312 0.09 -6.02 -1.28
N ASP A 313 0.41 -4.73 -1.18
CA ASP A 313 0.14 -3.89 -0.01
C ASP A 313 -1.27 -3.29 0.01
N GLY A 314 -2.10 -3.57 -1.01
CA GLY A 314 -3.47 -3.07 -1.16
C GLY A 314 -3.61 -1.56 -1.41
N ARG A 315 -2.51 -0.84 -1.67
CA ARG A 315 -2.51 0.63 -1.76
C ARG A 315 -2.76 1.19 -3.16
N ALA A 316 -2.62 0.37 -4.20
CA ALA A 316 -2.89 0.76 -5.58
C ALA A 316 -3.49 -0.39 -6.39
N VAL A 317 -4.15 -0.05 -7.49
CA VAL A 317 -4.68 -1.01 -8.47
C VAL A 317 -4.27 -0.60 -9.88
N ALA A 318 -3.79 -1.57 -10.66
CA ALA A 318 -3.61 -1.42 -12.09
C ALA A 318 -4.87 -1.87 -12.83
N VAL A 319 -5.30 -1.10 -13.82
CA VAL A 319 -6.48 -1.35 -14.66
C VAL A 319 -6.06 -1.25 -16.12
N SER A 320 -6.54 -2.17 -16.96
CA SER A 320 -6.37 -2.14 -18.42
C SER A 320 -7.70 -2.31 -19.13
N TRP A 321 -7.76 -1.89 -20.39
CA TRP A 321 -8.98 -1.94 -21.21
C TRP A 321 -8.76 -2.70 -22.53
N GLU A 322 -9.86 -3.17 -23.12
CA GLU A 322 -9.82 -3.98 -24.35
C GLU A 322 -9.30 -3.23 -25.58
N ARG A 323 -9.53 -1.92 -25.69
CA ARG A 323 -8.93 -1.10 -26.78
C ARG A 323 -7.53 -0.57 -26.43
N GLY A 324 -6.96 -1.07 -25.34
CA GLY A 324 -5.61 -0.77 -24.89
C GLY A 324 -5.53 0.35 -23.85
N GLY A 325 -4.32 0.58 -23.39
CA GLY A 325 -4.00 1.46 -22.28
C GLY A 325 -4.04 0.74 -20.94
N ILE A 326 -3.22 1.25 -20.04
CA ILE A 326 -3.21 0.96 -18.61
C ILE A 326 -3.36 2.25 -17.81
N SER A 327 -3.92 2.12 -16.62
CA SER A 327 -3.91 3.14 -15.58
C SER A 327 -3.58 2.52 -14.23
N VAL A 328 -3.07 3.34 -13.32
CA VAL A 328 -2.83 2.98 -11.93
C VAL A 328 -3.57 3.97 -11.05
N TRP A 329 -4.36 3.45 -10.13
CA TRP A 329 -5.17 4.22 -9.19
C TRP A 329 -4.76 3.92 -7.76
N SER A 330 -4.95 4.87 -6.86
CA SER A 330 -4.88 4.61 -5.42
C SER A 330 -6.09 3.79 -4.95
N THR A 331 -6.03 3.22 -3.75
CA THR A 331 -7.09 2.39 -3.17
C THR A 331 -8.49 2.98 -3.27
N PHE A 332 -8.63 4.28 -3.03
CA PHE A 332 -9.90 5.01 -3.05
C PHE A 332 -10.07 5.91 -4.29
N GLY A 333 -9.39 5.56 -5.39
CA GLY A 333 -9.71 6.07 -6.73
C GLY A 333 -9.03 7.37 -7.15
N ALA A 334 -7.93 7.79 -6.53
CA ALA A 334 -7.11 8.86 -7.12
C ALA A 334 -6.28 8.30 -8.28
N LEU A 335 -6.34 8.93 -9.46
CA LEU A 335 -5.52 8.53 -10.60
C LEU A 335 -4.04 8.86 -10.32
N LEU A 336 -3.17 7.86 -10.40
CA LEU A 336 -1.74 7.99 -10.15
C LEU A 336 -0.91 8.01 -11.44
N ALA A 337 -1.31 7.20 -12.43
CA ALA A 337 -0.70 7.16 -13.74
C ALA A 337 -1.71 6.71 -14.79
N CYS A 338 -1.61 7.25 -16.00
CA CYS A 338 -2.40 6.81 -17.14
C CYS A 338 -1.52 6.79 -18.39
N SER A 339 -1.38 5.62 -19.00
CA SER A 339 -0.57 5.45 -20.21
C SER A 339 -1.25 5.98 -21.47
N LEU A 340 -2.59 6.06 -21.48
CA LEU A 340 -3.34 6.66 -22.59
C LEU A 340 -2.96 8.12 -22.84
N ALA A 341 -2.47 8.80 -21.80
CA ALA A 341 -1.97 10.17 -21.88
C ALA A 341 -0.49 10.27 -22.29
N TRP A 342 0.27 9.16 -22.39
CA TRP A 342 1.70 9.18 -22.68
C TRP A 342 2.04 9.57 -24.12
N ASP A 343 3.08 10.37 -24.30
CA ASP A 343 3.59 10.69 -25.62
C ASP A 343 4.32 9.47 -26.22
N TYR A 344 3.70 8.86 -27.24
CA TYR A 344 4.26 7.72 -27.98
C TYR A 344 5.07 8.17 -29.22
N GLY A 345 5.39 9.47 -29.31
CA GLY A 345 6.12 10.07 -30.40
C GLY A 345 5.25 10.43 -31.61
N LEU A 346 5.87 11.14 -32.55
CA LEU A 346 5.20 11.72 -33.74
C LEU A 346 4.70 10.68 -34.76
N SER A 347 5.09 9.40 -34.64
CA SER A 347 4.82 8.35 -35.63
C SER A 347 3.55 7.54 -35.38
N HIS A 348 2.83 7.78 -34.28
CA HIS A 348 1.63 7.03 -33.93
C HIS A 348 0.42 7.95 -33.85
N ASP A 349 -0.50 7.79 -34.79
CA ASP A 349 -1.81 8.42 -34.72
C ASP A 349 -2.68 7.66 -33.71
N ARG A 350 -2.90 8.28 -32.55
CA ARG A 350 -3.65 7.71 -31.41
C ARG A 350 -5.06 7.30 -31.78
N ASP A 351 -5.64 7.90 -32.83
CA ASP A 351 -6.99 7.60 -33.30
C ASP A 351 -7.07 6.30 -34.11
N THR A 352 -5.93 5.74 -34.55
CA THR A 352 -5.89 4.54 -35.42
C THR A 352 -5.37 3.28 -34.72
N VAL A 353 -4.36 3.38 -33.84
CA VAL A 353 -3.80 2.22 -33.11
C VAL A 353 -3.30 2.63 -31.73
N ASN A 354 -3.81 2.00 -30.68
CA ASN A 354 -3.25 2.15 -29.33
C ASN A 354 -1.98 1.28 -29.19
N PRO A 355 -0.80 1.87 -28.89
CA PRO A 355 0.45 1.13 -28.86
C PRO A 355 0.59 0.18 -27.67
N LEU A 356 -0.28 0.26 -26.65
CA LEU A 356 -0.19 -0.56 -25.44
C LEU A 356 -1.48 -1.35 -25.20
N VAL A 357 -1.71 -2.41 -25.97
CA VAL A 357 -2.80 -3.35 -25.71
C VAL A 357 -2.32 -4.44 -24.75
N VAL A 358 -2.97 -4.57 -23.58
CA VAL A 358 -2.55 -5.48 -22.51
C VAL A 358 -3.63 -6.52 -22.23
N THR A 359 -3.25 -7.81 -22.19
CA THR A 359 -4.18 -8.93 -21.93
C THR A 359 -4.10 -9.47 -20.51
N SER A 360 -2.96 -9.34 -19.83
CA SER A 360 -2.74 -9.84 -18.48
C SER A 360 -1.81 -8.91 -17.69
N LEU A 361 -2.08 -8.74 -16.39
CA LEU A 361 -1.37 -7.85 -15.47
C LEU A 361 -1.03 -8.60 -14.19
N GLU A 362 0.20 -8.46 -13.70
CA GLU A 362 0.59 -9.01 -12.40
C GLU A 362 1.68 -8.17 -11.72
N TRP A 363 1.47 -7.84 -10.44
CA TRP A 363 2.45 -7.10 -9.63
C TRP A 363 3.51 -8.04 -9.03
N ALA A 364 4.77 -7.62 -9.06
CA ALA A 364 5.88 -8.25 -8.34
C ALA A 364 5.83 -7.96 -6.82
N THR A 365 6.78 -8.55 -6.07
CA THR A 365 6.94 -8.35 -4.62
C THR A 365 6.95 -6.87 -4.24
N GLU A 366 6.26 -6.56 -3.14
CA GLU A 366 5.96 -5.23 -2.63
C GLU A 366 5.19 -4.32 -3.62
N GLY A 367 5.18 -4.52 -4.94
CA GLY A 367 4.52 -3.67 -5.93
C GLY A 367 5.45 -2.64 -6.59
N TYR A 368 6.76 -2.89 -6.64
CA TYR A 368 7.70 -2.02 -7.36
C TYR A 368 7.77 -2.29 -8.86
N GLN A 369 7.26 -3.43 -9.32
CA GLN A 369 7.32 -3.81 -10.73
C GLN A 369 5.95 -4.35 -11.16
N LEU A 370 5.49 -3.93 -12.33
CA LEU A 370 4.28 -4.42 -12.98
C LEU A 370 4.67 -5.19 -14.24
N TRP A 371 4.35 -6.48 -14.26
CA TRP A 371 4.49 -7.34 -15.43
C TRP A 371 3.21 -7.31 -16.25
N MET A 372 3.36 -7.22 -17.56
CA MET A 372 2.24 -7.13 -18.48
C MET A 372 2.49 -7.96 -19.73
N VAL A 373 1.44 -8.59 -20.24
CA VAL A 373 1.46 -9.18 -21.59
C VAL A 373 0.96 -8.13 -22.58
N LYS A 374 1.86 -7.63 -23.41
CA LYS A 374 1.54 -6.71 -24.51
C LYS A 374 1.21 -7.51 -25.76
N VAL A 375 0.12 -7.16 -26.44
CA VAL A 375 -0.22 -7.66 -27.77
C VAL A 375 0.33 -6.69 -28.81
N GLU A 376 1.11 -7.22 -29.74
CA GLU A 376 1.65 -6.47 -30.88
C GLU A 376 0.67 -6.47 -32.06
N PRO A 377 0.81 -5.54 -33.03
CA PRO A 377 -0.09 -5.46 -34.19
C PRO A 377 -0.13 -6.72 -35.06
N ASP A 378 0.93 -7.53 -35.04
CA ASP A 378 1.03 -8.82 -35.72
C ASP A 378 0.37 -9.98 -34.94
N SER A 379 -0.35 -9.66 -33.85
CA SER A 379 -0.94 -10.61 -32.90
C SER A 379 0.06 -11.44 -32.09
N SER A 380 1.36 -11.16 -32.19
CA SER A 380 2.35 -11.71 -31.27
C SER A 380 2.21 -11.07 -29.88
N THR A 381 2.76 -11.73 -28.86
CA THR A 381 2.71 -11.22 -27.50
C THR A 381 4.10 -11.10 -26.90
N ASN A 382 4.35 -9.99 -26.24
CA ASN A 382 5.60 -9.73 -25.54
C ASN A 382 5.35 -9.51 -24.06
N LEU A 383 6.24 -10.04 -23.24
CA LEU A 383 6.25 -9.76 -21.81
C LEU A 383 6.99 -8.44 -21.57
N ILE A 384 6.32 -7.48 -20.94
CA ILE A 384 6.89 -6.17 -20.62
C ILE A 384 6.86 -5.90 -19.11
N GLN A 385 7.82 -5.10 -18.65
CA GLN A 385 7.99 -4.69 -17.26
C GLN A 385 7.95 -3.18 -17.14
N LEU A 386 7.16 -2.67 -16.20
CA LEU A 386 7.20 -1.27 -15.80
C LEU A 386 7.63 -1.15 -14.33
N ASP A 387 8.65 -0.35 -14.07
CA ASP A 387 9.18 -0.11 -12.73
C ASP A 387 8.46 1.08 -12.08
N PHE A 388 8.31 1.02 -10.77
CA PHE A 388 7.65 2.04 -9.96
C PHE A 388 8.55 2.46 -8.78
N ILE A 389 8.48 3.75 -8.46
CA ILE A 389 8.96 4.31 -7.20
C ILE A 389 7.78 4.74 -6.34
N LYS A 390 7.97 4.73 -5.03
CA LYS A 390 6.89 4.91 -4.07
C LYS A 390 7.16 6.06 -3.12
N SER A 391 6.08 6.68 -2.66
CA SER A 391 6.15 7.58 -1.52
C SER A 391 6.38 6.78 -0.22
N PRO A 392 7.22 7.26 0.71
CA PRO A 392 7.43 6.69 2.03
C PRO A 392 6.13 6.39 2.78
N LEU A 393 5.10 7.21 2.56
CA LEU A 393 3.77 7.08 3.17
C LEU A 393 3.03 5.79 2.78
N SER A 394 3.43 5.16 1.67
CA SER A 394 2.84 3.89 1.22
C SER A 394 3.62 2.66 1.67
N VAL A 395 4.91 2.81 1.98
CA VAL A 395 5.81 1.71 2.33
C VAL A 395 6.01 1.60 3.83
N ASN A 396 6.02 2.72 4.54
CA ASN A 396 6.25 2.77 5.97
C ASN A 396 4.99 3.25 6.69
N PRO A 397 4.34 2.41 7.52
CA PRO A 397 3.14 2.80 8.26
C PRO A 397 3.43 3.90 9.33
N CYS A 398 4.71 4.19 9.60
CA CYS A 398 5.20 4.97 10.75
C CYS A 398 5.57 6.44 10.43
N MET A 399 4.81 7.16 9.60
CA MET A 399 5.26 8.45 9.07
C MET A 399 4.37 9.65 9.44
N SER A 400 3.65 9.62 10.57
CA SER A 400 2.69 10.68 10.93
C SER A 400 3.31 12.09 10.90
N ASN A 401 4.59 12.24 11.26
CA ASN A 401 5.31 13.51 11.42
C ASN A 401 6.50 13.73 10.44
N GLN A 402 6.58 12.99 9.33
CA GLN A 402 7.69 13.12 8.37
C GLN A 402 7.71 14.48 7.66
N ARG A 403 8.83 15.21 7.74
CA ARG A 403 9.00 16.53 7.09
C ARG A 403 9.78 16.48 5.78
N HIS A 404 10.64 15.49 5.57
CA HIS A 404 11.53 15.46 4.41
C HIS A 404 10.93 14.75 3.20
N LEU A 405 11.22 15.25 1.99
CA LEU A 405 10.77 14.67 0.73
C LEU A 405 11.79 13.67 0.19
N TYR A 406 11.39 12.40 0.10
CA TYR A 406 12.15 11.36 -0.60
C TYR A 406 11.21 10.30 -1.17
N LEU A 407 11.68 9.50 -2.12
CA LEU A 407 10.97 8.37 -2.73
C LEU A 407 11.80 7.10 -2.57
N GLN A 408 11.12 5.97 -2.44
CA GLN A 408 11.72 4.65 -2.30
C GLN A 408 11.48 3.84 -3.56
N ALA A 409 12.54 3.34 -4.17
CA ALA A 409 12.50 2.27 -5.15
C ALA A 409 12.81 0.93 -4.47
N ASP A 410 12.84 -0.14 -5.24
CA ASP A 410 13.15 -1.49 -4.76
C ASP A 410 14.64 -1.66 -4.37
N ASP A 411 15.54 -0.84 -4.92
CA ASP A 411 17.00 -0.93 -4.70
C ASP A 411 17.73 0.40 -4.48
N LYS A 412 17.02 1.53 -4.42
CA LYS A 412 17.59 2.88 -4.27
C LYS A 412 16.60 3.85 -3.66
N LEU A 413 17.10 4.96 -3.15
CA LEU A 413 16.28 6.09 -2.68
C LEU A 413 16.49 7.31 -3.58
N TYR A 414 15.43 8.07 -3.82
CA TYR A 414 15.50 9.39 -4.46
C TYR A 414 15.25 10.43 -3.40
N VAL A 415 16.23 11.28 -3.14
CA VAL A 415 16.17 12.22 -2.01
C VAL A 415 16.22 13.65 -2.50
N ASN A 416 15.36 14.49 -1.93
CA ASN A 416 15.37 15.93 -2.14
C ASN A 416 15.40 16.63 -0.77
N LEU A 417 16.62 16.87 -0.27
CA LEU A 417 16.89 17.42 1.07
C LEU A 417 17.18 18.92 1.05
N GLU A 418 17.11 19.59 -0.10
CA GLU A 418 17.43 21.03 -0.14
C GLU A 418 16.29 21.86 0.46
N ASP A 419 16.58 22.38 1.65
CA ASP A 419 15.79 23.29 2.50
C ASP A 419 15.58 24.71 1.88
N ASN A 420 15.82 24.85 0.58
CA ASN A 420 15.71 26.13 -0.14
C ASN A 420 14.25 26.52 -0.44
N LEU A 421 13.31 25.57 -0.41
CA LEU A 421 11.89 25.87 -0.56
C LEU A 421 11.28 26.56 0.67
N THR A 422 11.79 26.28 1.87
CA THR A 422 11.22 26.74 3.15
C THR A 422 11.82 28.08 3.62
N LYS A 423 13.11 28.34 3.35
CA LYS A 423 13.80 29.55 3.84
C LYS A 423 13.44 30.83 3.09
N ARG A 424 13.02 30.75 1.81
CA ARG A 424 12.70 31.92 0.97
C ARG A 424 11.20 32.27 0.89
N THR A 425 10.30 31.42 1.36
CA THR A 425 8.83 31.68 1.37
C THR A 425 8.33 32.39 2.64
N LYS A 426 9.23 33.04 3.41
CA LYS A 426 8.84 34.16 4.28
C LYS A 426 8.43 35.36 3.39
N ILE A 427 7.33 35.22 2.66
CA ILE A 427 6.59 36.38 2.20
C ILE A 427 6.07 37.02 3.48
N SER A 428 6.56 38.21 3.80
CA SER A 428 5.98 39.07 4.82
C SER A 428 4.56 39.41 4.36
N ILE A 429 3.60 38.54 4.68
CA ILE A 429 2.18 38.87 4.59
C ILE A 429 1.97 40.03 5.56
N ILE A 430 1.73 41.19 4.96
CA ILE A 430 1.57 42.49 5.57
C ILE A 430 0.54 42.40 6.69
N ASP A 431 0.98 42.71 7.91
CA ASP A 431 0.16 43.01 9.07
C ASP A 431 -0.69 44.26 8.73
N SER A 432 -1.88 44.05 8.16
CA SER A 432 -2.76 45.13 7.69
C SER A 432 -3.89 45.43 8.67
N THR A 433 -3.64 45.31 9.99
CA THR A 433 -4.66 45.68 11.01
C THR A 433 -4.08 46.29 12.29
N ALA A 434 -2.87 46.85 12.25
CA ALA A 434 -2.28 47.51 13.41
C ALA A 434 -1.97 48.99 13.17
N ASP A 435 -2.91 49.75 12.59
CA ASP A 435 -2.88 51.21 12.64
C ASP A 435 -4.31 51.79 12.57
N ALA A 436 -4.96 51.85 13.72
CA ALA A 436 -6.00 52.83 14.00
C ALA A 436 -6.12 52.93 15.52
N TYR A 437 -5.81 54.11 16.07
CA TYR A 437 -6.16 54.69 17.37
C TYR A 437 -4.95 55.37 18.04
N GLN A 438 -4.54 56.53 17.50
CA GLN A 438 -4.08 57.64 18.34
C GLN A 438 -4.70 58.93 17.83
N GLY A 439 -5.37 59.62 18.74
CA GLY A 439 -6.12 60.84 18.50
C GLY A 439 -5.22 62.06 18.32
N GLU A 440 -5.85 63.06 17.70
CA GLU A 440 -5.60 64.51 17.72
C GLU A 440 -4.36 65.01 18.48
N ASN A 441 -3.44 65.67 17.76
CA ASN A 441 -3.10 67.08 17.96
C ASN A 441 -2.00 67.57 16.97
N GLY A 442 -2.35 68.60 16.19
CA GLY A 442 -1.52 69.79 16.00
C GLY A 442 -0.24 69.79 15.13
N ILE A 443 -0.38 70.41 13.94
CA ILE A 443 0.51 71.44 13.35
C ILE A 443 1.82 71.03 12.61
N ASP A 444 1.82 71.45 11.34
CA ASP A 444 2.90 71.92 10.42
C ASP A 444 3.88 71.01 9.65
N GLN A 445 3.74 71.18 8.32
CA GLN A 445 4.75 71.50 7.30
C GLN A 445 5.60 70.41 6.61
N SER A 446 5.18 70.14 5.36
CA SER A 446 5.94 70.22 4.10
C SER A 446 7.25 69.44 3.95
N ASN A 447 7.26 68.44 3.05
CA ASN A 447 7.76 68.55 1.67
C ASN A 447 8.15 67.18 1.06
N LEU A 448 7.74 66.97 -0.21
CA LEU A 448 8.41 66.19 -1.28
C LEU A 448 8.45 64.66 -1.05
N GLU A 449 8.13 63.75 -1.99
CA GLU A 449 8.01 63.79 -3.44
C GLU A 449 7.18 62.58 -3.89
N TYR A 450 6.40 62.77 -4.95
CA TYR A 450 5.72 61.71 -5.69
C TYR A 450 6.77 60.92 -6.50
N GLU A 451 7.00 59.63 -6.20
CA GLU A 451 7.57 58.70 -7.18
C GLU A 451 6.75 57.40 -7.29
N ASN A 452 6.03 57.38 -8.40
CA ASN A 452 5.61 56.27 -9.24
C ASN A 452 5.81 54.83 -8.76
N SER A 453 4.67 54.15 -8.70
CA SER A 453 4.48 52.75 -9.07
C SER A 453 5.37 52.30 -10.24
N THR A 454 6.38 51.48 -9.96
CA THR A 454 6.86 50.37 -10.80
C THR A 454 8.07 49.75 -10.13
N ASN A 455 7.94 48.55 -9.55
CA ASN A 455 8.98 47.49 -9.48
C ASN A 455 8.52 46.31 -8.62
N TYR A 456 7.35 45.73 -8.93
CA TYR A 456 7.01 44.36 -8.50
C TYR A 456 7.13 43.42 -9.69
N ARG A 457 8.38 43.16 -10.09
CA ARG A 457 8.77 42.05 -10.95
C ARG A 457 10.12 41.53 -10.46
N GLU A 458 10.13 40.96 -9.25
CA GLU A 458 11.14 39.95 -8.95
C GLU A 458 10.77 38.71 -9.76
N PHE A 459 11.48 38.56 -10.89
CA PHE A 459 11.63 37.27 -11.55
C PHE A 459 12.15 36.29 -10.49
N VAL A 460 11.31 35.34 -10.10
CA VAL A 460 11.78 34.09 -9.51
C VAL A 460 12.63 33.45 -10.61
N ASP A 461 13.95 33.53 -10.47
CA ASP A 461 14.87 32.87 -11.39
C ASP A 461 14.66 31.35 -11.23
N ASP A 462 13.91 30.76 -12.17
CA ASP A 462 13.43 29.38 -12.18
C ASP A 462 14.57 28.35 -12.18
N ASN A 463 15.81 28.82 -12.37
CA ASN A 463 17.06 28.05 -12.41
C ASN A 463 17.73 27.81 -11.03
N GLU A 464 17.40 28.55 -9.96
CA GLU A 464 18.05 28.38 -8.65
C GLU A 464 17.37 27.35 -7.73
N CYS A 465 16.12 26.99 -7.96
CA CYS A 465 15.53 25.80 -7.35
C CYS A 465 16.13 24.58 -8.06
N ARG A 466 17.18 23.98 -7.50
CA ARG A 466 17.68 22.68 -7.97
C ARG A 466 16.58 21.63 -7.83
N LYS A 467 15.77 21.47 -8.89
CA LYS A 467 14.75 20.44 -9.07
C LYS A 467 15.38 19.04 -9.29
N GLN A 468 16.61 18.82 -8.82
CA GLN A 468 17.38 17.61 -9.11
C GLN A 468 17.30 16.64 -7.93
N TRP A 469 16.68 15.49 -8.17
CA TRP A 469 16.68 14.38 -7.24
C TRP A 469 18.07 13.77 -7.12
N ILE A 470 18.54 13.60 -5.88
CA ILE A 470 19.77 12.84 -5.62
C ILE A 470 19.39 11.37 -5.57
N VAL A 471 19.95 10.59 -6.49
CA VAL A 471 19.80 9.13 -6.47
C VAL A 471 20.82 8.55 -5.51
N LEU A 472 20.33 7.94 -4.45
CA LEU A 472 21.11 7.28 -3.42
C LEU A 472 21.08 5.76 -3.66
N PRO A 473 22.11 5.19 -4.32
CA PRO A 473 22.22 3.74 -4.45
C PRO A 473 22.55 3.11 -3.09
N LEU A 474 21.96 1.94 -2.83
CA LEU A 474 22.33 1.12 -1.69
C LEU A 474 23.58 0.30 -2.00
N PRO A 475 24.36 -0.12 -0.97
CA PRO A 475 25.49 -1.01 -1.18
C PRO A 475 25.05 -2.29 -1.87
N ALA A 476 25.74 -2.68 -2.95
CA ALA A 476 25.43 -3.88 -3.71
C ALA A 476 25.43 -5.14 -2.83
N THR A 477 26.32 -5.18 -1.84
CA THR A 477 26.41 -6.27 -0.85
C THR A 477 25.14 -6.44 -0.02
N TYR A 478 24.46 -5.34 0.34
CA TYR A 478 23.22 -5.38 1.11
C TYR A 478 22.04 -5.78 0.23
N ILE A 479 21.89 -5.16 -0.95
CA ILE A 479 20.75 -5.43 -1.84
C ILE A 479 20.78 -6.86 -2.38
N ALA A 480 21.95 -7.43 -2.66
CA ALA A 480 22.04 -8.78 -3.21
C ALA A 480 21.48 -9.88 -2.29
N THR A 481 21.34 -9.63 -0.99
CA THR A 481 20.73 -10.56 -0.03
C THR A 481 19.40 -10.07 0.54
N ASN A 482 19.20 -8.75 0.60
CA ASN A 482 18.07 -8.12 1.28
C ASN A 482 17.05 -7.49 0.32
N TRP A 483 17.08 -7.80 -0.97
CA TRP A 483 16.03 -7.31 -1.90
C TRP A 483 14.67 -8.02 -1.67
N PRO A 484 13.53 -7.31 -1.85
CA PRO A 484 13.39 -5.87 -2.12
C PRO A 484 13.45 -5.01 -0.86
N LEU A 485 13.65 -3.71 -1.06
CA LEU A 485 13.46 -2.71 -0.01
C LEU A 485 12.00 -2.63 0.44
N ARG A 486 11.79 -2.83 1.75
CA ARG A 486 10.46 -2.83 2.37
C ARG A 486 10.19 -1.53 3.11
N TYR A 487 11.16 -1.05 3.89
CA TYR A 487 11.00 0.17 4.70
C TYR A 487 12.15 1.15 4.52
N SER A 488 11.83 2.43 4.74
CA SER A 488 12.80 3.51 4.83
C SER A 488 12.31 4.56 5.82
N ALA A 489 13.23 5.24 6.48
CA ALA A 489 12.93 6.38 7.34
C ALA A 489 14.10 7.37 7.34
N ILE A 490 13.78 8.63 7.64
CA ILE A 490 14.75 9.73 7.71
C ILE A 490 14.58 10.43 9.06
N ASP A 491 15.70 10.86 9.65
CA ASP A 491 15.71 11.58 10.90
C ASP A 491 15.09 12.99 10.77
N GLU A 492 14.78 13.62 11.90
CA GLU A 492 14.16 14.96 11.89
C GLU A 492 15.08 16.01 11.24
N ALA A 493 16.40 15.85 11.38
CA ALA A 493 17.40 16.75 10.81
C ALA A 493 17.59 16.59 9.28
N GLY A 494 17.14 15.48 8.69
CA GLY A 494 17.38 15.16 7.28
C GLY A 494 18.81 14.73 6.98
N VAL A 495 19.57 14.37 8.02
CA VAL A 495 21.00 14.04 7.92
C VAL A 495 21.21 12.52 7.84
N ASN A 496 20.39 11.73 8.52
CA ASN A 496 20.53 10.29 8.60
C ASN A 496 19.29 9.60 8.03
N MET A 497 19.54 8.59 7.20
CA MET A 497 18.49 7.76 6.61
C MET A 497 18.73 6.31 7.01
N CYS A 498 17.67 5.54 7.19
CA CYS A 498 17.76 4.10 7.38
C CYS A 498 16.83 3.39 6.39
N VAL A 499 17.21 2.17 6.04
CA VAL A 499 16.53 1.29 5.09
C VAL A 499 16.50 -0.12 5.64
N ALA A 500 15.41 -0.83 5.36
CA ALA A 500 15.27 -2.25 5.67
C ALA A 500 14.71 -3.00 4.46
N GLY A 501 15.37 -4.10 4.12
CA GLY A 501 15.02 -4.99 3.03
C GLY A 501 14.24 -6.21 3.50
N ARG A 502 14.48 -7.36 2.85
CA ARG A 502 13.96 -8.67 3.26
C ARG A 502 14.41 -9.04 4.67
N THR A 503 15.69 -8.86 4.97
CA THR A 503 16.27 -9.04 6.30
C THR A 503 17.17 -7.86 6.65
N GLY A 504 17.43 -7.67 7.94
CA GLY A 504 18.39 -6.69 8.42
C GLY A 504 18.02 -5.24 8.13
N LEU A 505 18.96 -4.34 8.40
CA LEU A 505 18.84 -2.91 8.09
C LEU A 505 20.19 -2.32 7.72
N ALA A 506 20.17 -1.16 7.07
CA ALA A 506 21.32 -0.33 6.82
C ALA A 506 20.99 1.13 7.14
N HIS A 507 21.98 1.94 7.49
CA HIS A 507 21.76 3.38 7.60
C HIS A 507 22.83 4.19 6.88
N TYR A 508 22.41 5.31 6.32
CA TYR A 508 23.22 6.22 5.55
C TYR A 508 23.35 7.55 6.28
N ASN A 509 24.57 8.06 6.38
CA ASN A 509 24.83 9.41 6.84
C ASN A 509 25.14 10.30 5.64
N THR A 510 24.30 11.32 5.41
CA THR A 510 24.42 12.25 4.27
C THR A 510 25.65 13.15 4.36
N THR A 511 26.09 13.50 5.57
CA THR A 511 27.27 14.35 5.79
C THR A 511 28.55 13.58 5.48
N ALA A 512 28.67 12.35 5.98
CA ALA A 512 29.80 11.47 5.75
C ALA A 512 29.74 10.78 4.37
N ARG A 513 28.57 10.79 3.72
CA ARG A 513 28.26 10.08 2.46
C ARG A 513 28.60 8.60 2.50
N ARG A 514 28.32 7.94 3.63
CA ARG A 514 28.67 6.54 3.86
C ARG A 514 27.49 5.75 4.40
N TRP A 515 27.40 4.51 3.95
CA TRP A 515 26.53 3.49 4.51
C TRP A 515 27.21 2.78 5.68
N LYS A 516 26.45 2.56 6.74
CA LYS A 516 26.80 1.66 7.84
C LYS A 516 25.99 0.39 7.66
N LEU A 517 26.71 -0.74 7.65
CA LEU A 517 26.16 -2.09 7.53
C LEU A 517 26.50 -2.89 8.79
N PHE A 518 25.87 -4.04 8.95
CA PHE A 518 26.25 -4.98 10.01
C PHE A 518 27.65 -5.53 9.74
N GLY A 519 28.46 -5.61 10.80
CA GLY A 519 29.77 -6.28 10.70
C GLY A 519 29.65 -7.80 10.57
N ASN A 520 28.52 -8.37 11.00
CA ASN A 520 28.23 -9.79 10.99
C ASN A 520 27.01 -10.09 10.10
N GLU A 521 27.24 -10.70 8.93
CA GLU A 521 26.17 -11.07 7.99
C GLU A 521 25.13 -12.02 8.61
N ALA A 522 25.50 -12.84 9.61
CA ALA A 522 24.56 -13.73 10.28
C ALA A 522 23.54 -12.96 11.13
N GLN A 523 23.97 -11.87 11.80
CA GLN A 523 23.07 -10.99 12.54
C GLN A 523 22.17 -10.18 11.59
N GLU A 524 22.66 -9.82 10.41
CA GLU A 524 21.84 -9.13 9.42
C GLU A 524 20.70 -10.02 8.91
N LYS A 525 20.95 -11.32 8.76
CA LYS A 525 19.97 -12.33 8.30
C LYS A 525 19.08 -12.89 9.42
N ASP A 526 19.34 -12.50 10.67
CA ASP A 526 18.66 -13.03 11.85
C ASP A 526 17.23 -12.48 12.01
N PHE A 527 16.91 -11.33 11.44
CA PHE A 527 15.62 -10.69 11.68
C PHE A 527 15.01 -10.06 10.43
N VAL A 528 13.68 -9.97 10.44
CA VAL A 528 12.86 -9.33 9.41
C VAL A 528 12.11 -8.16 10.02
N VAL A 529 12.21 -6.97 9.42
CA VAL A 529 11.39 -5.82 9.84
C VAL A 529 9.95 -6.05 9.38
N THR A 530 8.98 -5.90 10.29
CA THR A 530 7.56 -6.21 10.07
C THR A 530 6.64 -5.05 10.44
N GLY A 531 6.96 -4.33 11.53
CA GLY A 531 6.12 -3.26 12.09
C GLY A 531 6.43 -1.84 11.59
N GLY A 532 7.34 -1.72 10.63
CA GLY A 532 7.89 -0.46 10.15
C GLY A 532 9.13 0.00 10.93
N MET A 533 9.59 1.21 10.61
CA MET A 533 10.89 1.73 11.04
C MET A 533 10.82 3.24 11.22
N LEU A 534 11.45 3.78 12.25
CA LEU A 534 11.48 5.22 12.51
C LEU A 534 12.76 5.64 13.24
N TRP A 535 12.95 6.96 13.36
CA TRP A 535 13.99 7.55 14.17
C TRP A 535 13.39 8.14 15.45
N TRP A 536 13.98 7.84 16.59
CA TRP A 536 13.73 8.52 17.86
C TRP A 536 15.06 9.05 18.40
N ARG A 537 15.19 10.39 18.45
CA ARG A 537 16.44 11.08 18.80
C ARG A 537 17.60 10.53 17.94
N ASP A 538 18.59 9.91 18.56
CA ASP A 538 19.76 9.31 17.91
C ASP A 538 19.65 7.79 17.70
N TYR A 539 18.45 7.21 17.83
CA TYR A 539 18.20 5.78 17.70
C TYR A 539 17.31 5.45 16.51
N ILE A 540 17.66 4.38 15.81
CA ILE A 540 16.79 3.71 14.85
C ILE A 540 15.92 2.74 15.65
N VAL A 541 14.61 2.87 15.54
CA VAL A 541 13.61 2.01 16.18
C VAL A 541 12.93 1.17 15.12
N ILE A 542 12.91 -0.14 15.33
CA ILE A 542 12.25 -1.10 14.43
C ILE A 542 11.40 -2.10 15.22
N GLY A 543 10.31 -2.52 14.60
CA GLY A 543 9.56 -3.71 15.01
C GLY A 543 9.91 -4.84 14.08
N CYS A 544 10.42 -5.94 14.63
CA CYS A 544 10.94 -7.05 13.84
C CYS A 544 10.59 -8.41 14.44
N TYR A 545 10.61 -9.42 13.57
CA TYR A 545 10.56 -10.82 13.95
C TYR A 545 11.98 -11.39 13.95
N SER A 546 12.42 -11.96 15.09
CA SER A 546 13.67 -12.72 15.18
C SER A 546 13.45 -14.12 14.60
N ILE A 547 14.14 -14.44 13.51
CA ILE A 547 14.03 -15.73 12.81
C ILE A 547 14.66 -16.84 13.66
N LEU A 548 15.82 -16.60 14.27
CA LEU A 548 16.50 -17.63 15.06
C LEU A 548 15.80 -17.91 16.39
N ASP A 549 15.34 -16.85 17.07
CA ASP A 549 14.70 -17.00 18.38
C ASP A 549 13.18 -17.21 18.31
N GLY A 550 12.59 -17.07 17.12
CA GLY A 550 11.18 -17.38 16.85
C GLY A 550 10.16 -16.48 17.55
N HIS A 551 10.51 -15.24 17.89
CA HIS A 551 9.61 -14.31 18.57
C HIS A 551 9.77 -12.86 18.07
N ASP A 552 8.76 -12.04 18.36
CA ASP A 552 8.71 -10.64 17.96
C ASP A 552 9.41 -9.73 18.97
N GLU A 553 10.07 -8.70 18.44
CA GLU A 553 10.92 -7.79 19.21
C GLU A 553 10.79 -6.35 18.69
N ILE A 554 11.07 -5.40 19.58
CA ILE A 554 11.38 -4.02 19.25
C ILE A 554 12.86 -3.81 19.52
N ARG A 555 13.61 -3.38 18.48
CA ARG A 555 15.05 -3.15 18.56
C ARG A 555 15.37 -1.67 18.39
N PHE A 556 16.31 -1.21 19.20
CA PHE A 556 16.86 0.15 19.15
C PHE A 556 18.34 0.09 18.82
N TYR A 557 18.74 0.70 17.70
CA TYR A 557 20.13 0.79 17.29
C TYR A 557 20.60 2.25 17.37
N ALA A 558 21.63 2.52 18.17
CA ALA A 558 22.20 3.87 18.26
C ALA A 558 22.90 4.25 16.94
N ARG A 559 22.68 5.48 16.47
CA ARG A 559 23.30 6.05 15.26
C ARG A 559 24.81 5.90 15.26
N ASP A 560 25.43 6.28 16.38
CA ASP A 560 26.88 6.43 16.46
C ASP A 560 27.59 5.09 16.73
N ALA A 561 26.89 4.12 17.36
CA ALA A 561 27.40 2.77 17.60
C ALA A 561 27.48 1.92 16.33
N ARG A 562 28.30 0.86 16.34
CA ARG A 562 28.33 -0.12 15.25
C ARG A 562 26.98 -0.84 15.16
N LEU A 563 26.53 -1.14 13.95
CA LEU A 563 25.36 -2.01 13.75
C LEU A 563 25.75 -3.45 14.14
N ASP A 564 25.44 -3.79 15.39
CA ASP A 564 25.63 -5.11 16.00
C ASP A 564 24.59 -5.25 17.12
N ASN A 565 24.02 -6.45 17.27
CA ASN A 565 23.02 -6.73 18.30
C ASN A 565 23.58 -6.53 19.72
N LYS A 566 24.91 -6.56 19.92
CA LYS A 566 25.55 -6.26 21.22
C LYS A 566 25.36 -4.82 21.69
N PHE A 567 25.22 -3.87 20.76
CA PHE A 567 25.00 -2.46 21.06
C PHE A 567 23.53 -2.05 20.94
N ALA A 568 22.66 -2.99 20.60
CA ALA A 568 21.24 -2.75 20.44
C ALA A 568 20.52 -3.03 21.76
N LYS A 569 19.53 -2.18 22.09
CA LYS A 569 18.53 -2.54 23.10
C LYS A 569 17.45 -3.36 22.39
N ILE A 570 17.22 -4.57 22.87
CA ILE A 570 16.22 -5.50 22.34
C ILE A 570 15.16 -5.71 23.40
N VAL A 571 13.89 -5.52 23.03
CA VAL A 571 12.73 -5.67 23.90
C VAL A 571 11.78 -6.67 23.26
N ARG A 572 11.46 -7.75 23.97
CA ARG A 572 10.51 -8.76 23.49
C ARG A 572 9.09 -8.24 23.59
N VAL A 573 8.28 -8.51 22.57
CA VAL A 573 6.85 -8.21 22.56
C VAL A 573 6.03 -9.49 22.48
N GLN A 574 4.78 -9.43 22.92
CA GLN A 574 3.92 -10.62 23.01
C GLN A 574 3.36 -11.07 21.66
N ALA A 575 3.24 -10.15 20.70
CA ALA A 575 2.63 -10.38 19.41
C ALA A 575 3.39 -9.64 18.29
N GLN A 576 3.16 -10.09 17.05
CA GLN A 576 3.77 -9.49 15.86
C GLN A 576 3.42 -8.02 15.71
N VAL A 577 4.45 -7.18 15.60
CA VAL A 577 4.28 -5.74 15.40
C VAL A 577 3.83 -5.47 13.97
N PHE A 578 2.68 -4.81 13.80
CA PHE A 578 2.14 -4.39 12.51
C PHE A 578 2.36 -2.91 12.22
N VAL A 579 2.25 -2.04 13.23
CA VAL A 579 2.48 -0.60 13.08
C VAL A 579 3.29 -0.08 14.26
N LEU A 580 4.23 0.81 13.95
CA LEU A 580 4.94 1.65 14.91
C LEU A 580 4.64 3.11 14.61
N ASP A 581 4.57 3.97 15.62
CA ASP A 581 4.59 5.42 15.41
C ASP A 581 5.21 6.11 16.61
N MET A 582 5.72 7.32 16.41
CA MET A 582 6.39 8.09 17.47
C MET A 582 5.80 9.48 17.59
N LEU A 583 5.40 9.86 18.79
CA LEU A 583 5.05 11.24 19.12
C LEU A 583 5.87 11.71 20.33
N ASP A 584 6.82 12.62 20.08
CA ASP A 584 7.81 13.07 21.06
C ASP A 584 8.58 11.87 21.67
N ASP A 585 8.34 11.54 22.95
CA ASP A 585 8.94 10.40 23.66
C ASP A 585 7.92 9.26 23.91
N GLN A 586 6.75 9.30 23.27
CA GLN A 586 5.75 8.22 23.30
C GLN A 586 5.80 7.36 22.05
N LEU A 587 6.11 6.08 22.22
CA LEU A 587 6.13 5.06 21.18
C LEU A 587 4.80 4.31 21.14
N VAL A 588 4.13 4.34 20.00
CA VAL A 588 2.89 3.59 19.74
C VAL A 588 3.25 2.31 19.01
N VAL A 589 2.75 1.18 19.51
CA VAL A 589 2.97 -0.15 18.95
C VAL A 589 1.62 -0.82 18.77
N PHE A 590 1.29 -1.20 17.53
CA PHE A 590 0.10 -1.99 17.24
C PHE A 590 0.50 -3.43 16.89
N GLY A 591 -0.06 -4.39 17.63
CA GLY A 591 0.24 -5.82 17.50
C GLY A 591 -0.82 -6.64 16.78
N ALA A 592 -0.44 -7.86 16.38
CA ALA A 592 -1.34 -8.86 15.81
C ALA A 592 -2.40 -9.39 16.81
N ASP A 593 -2.20 -9.13 18.10
CA ASP A 593 -3.17 -9.32 19.19
C ASP A 593 -4.29 -8.26 19.20
N ALA A 594 -4.28 -7.33 18.25
CA ALA A 594 -5.21 -6.20 18.16
C ALA A 594 -5.11 -5.23 19.36
N LEU A 595 -3.97 -5.17 20.02
CA LEU A 595 -3.68 -4.17 21.06
C LEU A 595 -2.86 -3.01 20.50
N VAL A 596 -3.27 -1.78 20.83
CA VAL A 596 -2.44 -0.58 20.68
C VAL A 596 -1.78 -0.28 22.01
N THR A 597 -0.49 -0.57 22.11
CA THR A 597 0.32 -0.33 23.31
C THR A 597 1.12 0.96 23.16
N ILE A 598 1.01 1.83 24.17
CA ILE A 598 1.69 3.12 24.24
C ILE A 598 2.80 3.00 25.29
N TYR A 599 4.04 3.11 24.84
CA TYR A 599 5.22 3.14 25.70
C TYR A 599 5.73 4.57 25.86
N GLU A 600 6.22 4.91 27.03
CA GLU A 600 7.05 6.08 27.27
C GLU A 600 8.53 5.68 27.24
N LEU A 601 9.31 6.40 26.44
CA LEU A 601 10.74 6.16 26.26
C LEU A 601 11.54 7.14 27.10
N THR A 602 12.40 6.62 27.98
CA THR A 602 13.36 7.42 28.74
C THR A 602 14.78 6.98 28.40
N CYS A 603 15.67 7.96 28.25
CA CYS A 603 17.11 7.70 28.11
C CYS A 603 17.74 7.90 29.48
N ILE A 604 18.43 6.88 29.99
CA ILE A 604 19.16 6.96 31.26
C ILE A 604 20.56 7.50 30.94
N ASP A 605 20.94 8.61 31.57
CA ASP A 605 22.13 9.39 31.22
C ASP A 605 23.46 8.65 31.44
N ASN A 606 24.42 8.98 30.56
CA ASN A 606 25.83 8.54 30.40
C ASN A 606 26.13 7.21 29.67
N THR A 607 25.22 6.24 29.59
CA THR A 607 25.47 4.97 28.87
C THR A 607 24.65 4.78 27.60
N GLY A 608 23.64 5.62 27.36
CA GLY A 608 22.72 5.45 26.24
C GLY A 608 21.77 4.26 26.40
N ASN A 609 21.49 3.86 27.65
CA ASN A 609 20.50 2.82 27.95
C ASN A 609 19.08 3.39 27.82
N ILE A 610 18.24 2.67 27.09
CA ILE A 610 16.84 3.03 26.86
C ILE A 610 15.95 2.18 27.78
N GLU A 611 15.07 2.85 28.51
CA GLU A 611 14.01 2.24 29.30
C GLU A 611 12.66 2.49 28.62
N LEU A 612 11.84 1.43 28.57
CA LEU A 612 10.51 1.43 27.98
C LEU A 612 9.51 1.17 29.09
N ARG A 613 8.66 2.14 29.38
CA ARG A 613 7.57 2.00 30.35
C ARG A 613 6.25 1.89 29.62
N CYS A 614 5.51 0.81 29.81
CA CYS A 614 4.16 0.69 29.24
C CYS A 614 3.22 1.64 30.00
N VAL A 615 2.63 2.61 29.29
CA VAL A 615 1.71 3.60 29.87
C VAL A 615 0.27 3.15 29.73
N GLN A 616 -0.08 2.57 28.59
CA GLN A 616 -1.45 2.14 28.29
C GLN A 616 -1.46 1.08 27.20
N ALA A 617 -2.37 0.11 27.30
CA ALA A 617 -2.71 -0.80 26.22
C ALA A 617 -4.21 -0.67 25.92
N VAL A 618 -4.56 -0.44 24.65
CA VAL A 618 -5.95 -0.24 24.20
C VAL A 618 -6.33 -1.39 23.27
N ASP A 619 -7.34 -2.16 23.64
CA ASP A 619 -7.89 -3.24 22.80
C ASP A 619 -8.79 -2.66 21.71
N VAL A 620 -8.48 -2.99 20.46
CA VAL A 620 -9.22 -2.55 19.27
C VAL A 620 -9.77 -3.71 18.45
N SER A 621 -9.75 -4.92 19.00
CA SER A 621 -10.29 -6.14 18.38
C SER A 621 -11.76 -6.01 17.96
N ALA A 622 -12.55 -5.23 18.71
CA ALA A 622 -13.95 -4.96 18.40
C ALA A 622 -14.14 -4.03 17.19
N LEU A 623 -13.12 -3.29 16.76
CA LEU A 623 -13.23 -2.31 15.67
C LEU A 623 -12.95 -2.92 14.30
N SER A 624 -11.93 -3.77 14.19
CA SER A 624 -11.56 -4.43 12.93
C SER A 624 -10.58 -5.58 13.15
N HIS A 625 -10.45 -6.46 12.16
CA HIS A 625 -9.40 -7.45 12.15
C HIS A 625 -8.02 -6.76 12.09
N PRO A 626 -7.02 -7.17 12.89
CA PRO A 626 -5.75 -6.44 13.03
C PRO A 626 -4.97 -6.29 11.70
N ALA A 627 -5.04 -7.28 10.80
CA ALA A 627 -4.45 -7.18 9.46
C ALA A 627 -5.05 -6.08 8.56
N CYS A 628 -6.22 -5.53 8.91
CA CYS A 628 -6.87 -4.45 8.16
C CYS A 628 -6.56 -3.05 8.73
N VAL A 629 -5.79 -2.96 9.83
CA VAL A 629 -5.34 -1.69 10.40
C VAL A 629 -4.16 -1.18 9.57
N VAL A 630 -4.32 0.03 9.02
CA VAL A 630 -3.36 0.65 8.11
C VAL A 630 -2.39 1.55 8.84
N SER A 631 -2.86 2.25 9.89
CA SER A 631 -2.04 3.12 10.73
C SER A 631 -2.68 3.33 12.11
N ALA A 632 -1.85 3.43 13.14
CA ALA A 632 -2.24 3.84 14.49
C ALA A 632 -1.21 4.88 14.98
N ALA A 633 -1.69 6.05 15.41
CA ALA A 633 -0.84 7.19 15.74
C ALA A 633 -1.43 8.02 16.87
N LEU A 634 -0.57 8.63 17.69
CA LEU A 634 -1.00 9.67 18.62
C LEU A 634 -1.02 11.03 17.91
N CYS A 635 -2.02 11.85 18.25
CA CYS A 635 -2.20 13.17 17.66
C CYS A 635 -2.48 14.22 18.73
N ARG A 636 -1.72 15.31 18.67
CA ARG A 636 -1.90 16.46 19.56
C ARG A 636 -2.99 17.39 19.06
N LEU A 637 -4.20 17.14 19.50
CA LEU A 637 -5.38 17.91 19.10
C LEU A 637 -5.82 18.88 20.21
N GLN A 638 -4.97 19.84 20.57
CA GLN A 638 -5.27 20.81 21.63
C GLN A 638 -6.55 21.62 21.35
N ALA A 639 -7.43 21.76 22.36
CA ALA A 639 -8.51 22.72 22.34
C ALA A 639 -7.96 24.16 22.30
N PRO A 640 -8.65 25.11 21.63
CA PRO A 640 -8.33 26.52 21.76
C PRO A 640 -8.82 27.05 23.12
N HIS A 641 -7.96 27.79 23.83
CA HIS A 641 -8.07 28.29 25.23
C HIS A 641 -7.63 27.26 26.30
N ALA A 642 -6.75 27.56 27.26
CA ALA A 642 -6.53 28.84 27.95
C ALA A 642 -5.04 29.22 28.14
N LYS A 643 -4.68 30.44 27.71
CA LYS A 643 -3.68 31.23 28.43
C LYS A 643 -4.32 31.66 29.75
N LEU A 644 -4.34 30.78 30.74
CA LEU A 644 -4.66 31.18 32.11
C LEU A 644 -3.48 32.02 32.61
N ARG A 645 -3.81 33.23 33.06
CA ARG A 645 -2.92 34.27 33.53
C ARG A 645 -1.90 33.69 34.51
N ALA A 646 -0.64 34.07 34.33
CA ALA A 646 0.43 33.87 35.30
C ALA A 646 0.10 34.60 36.60
N HIS A 647 -0.65 33.96 37.50
CA HIS A 647 -0.76 34.29 38.92
C HIS A 647 -1.29 33.06 39.65
N ASN A 648 -0.39 32.09 39.85
CA ASN A 648 -0.28 31.17 40.99
C ASN A 648 0.74 30.08 40.63
N LEU A 649 1.97 30.27 41.10
CA LEU A 649 3.05 29.26 41.04
C LEU A 649 2.68 28.13 42.01
N THR A 650 2.00 27.07 41.55
CA THR A 650 1.94 25.70 42.15
C THR A 650 0.84 24.78 41.61
N GLN A 651 0.09 25.14 40.56
CA GLN A 651 -0.71 24.15 39.82
C GLN A 651 0.10 23.66 38.63
N HIS A 652 0.51 22.38 38.66
CA HIS A 652 1.03 21.67 37.49
C HIS A 652 0.13 21.98 36.29
N LEU A 653 0.69 22.51 35.20
CA LEU A 653 -0.01 22.61 33.92
C LEU A 653 -0.43 21.19 33.52
N GLN A 654 -1.65 20.77 33.85
CA GLN A 654 -2.17 19.47 33.43
C GLN A 654 -2.28 19.45 31.91
N ARG A 655 -1.30 18.81 31.27
CA ARG A 655 -1.26 18.58 29.84
C ARG A 655 -2.24 17.45 29.55
N HIS A 656 -3.37 17.76 28.91
CA HIS A 656 -4.30 16.72 28.47
C HIS A 656 -3.59 15.66 27.62
N PRO A 657 -3.92 14.36 27.80
CA PRO A 657 -3.31 13.30 27.02
C PRO A 657 -3.58 13.47 25.51
N ASP A 658 -2.57 13.12 24.72
CA ASP A 658 -2.68 13.13 23.26
C ASP A 658 -3.69 12.06 22.81
N SER A 659 -4.54 12.38 21.82
CA SER A 659 -5.62 11.49 21.36
C SER A 659 -5.07 10.41 20.43
N LEU A 660 -5.65 9.20 20.49
CA LEU A 660 -5.28 8.10 19.62
C LEU A 660 -6.12 8.14 18.33
N VAL A 661 -5.47 8.01 17.18
CA VAL A 661 -6.10 7.97 15.86
C VAL A 661 -5.74 6.67 15.16
N ILE A 662 -6.75 5.95 14.67
CA ILE A 662 -6.61 4.63 14.06
C ILE A 662 -7.30 4.65 12.71
N ASN A 663 -6.60 4.21 11.67
CA ASN A 663 -7.17 3.96 10.35
C ASN A 663 -7.30 2.45 10.15
N ALA A 664 -8.53 1.95 10.14
CA ALA A 664 -8.83 0.55 9.88
C ALA A 664 -9.71 0.44 8.63
N SER A 665 -9.27 -0.30 7.62
CA SER A 665 -9.95 -0.46 6.33
C SER A 665 -10.36 0.87 5.66
N GLY A 666 -9.62 1.96 5.87
CA GLY A 666 -9.95 3.29 5.35
C GLY A 666 -10.99 4.07 6.17
N LYS A 667 -11.51 3.51 7.27
CA LYS A 667 -12.30 4.23 8.27
C LYS A 667 -11.35 4.80 9.32
N LEU A 668 -11.26 6.12 9.38
CA LEU A 668 -10.47 6.81 10.40
C LEU A 668 -11.31 7.01 11.65
N MET A 669 -10.83 6.47 12.77
CA MET A 669 -11.44 6.58 14.09
C MET A 669 -10.52 7.35 15.03
N MET A 670 -11.12 8.08 15.95
CA MET A 670 -10.42 8.76 17.03
C MET A 670 -10.92 8.23 18.37
N VAL A 671 -9.97 7.89 19.22
CA VAL A 671 -10.18 7.48 20.60
C VAL A 671 -9.60 8.58 21.48
N GLN A 672 -10.48 9.28 22.19
CA GLN A 672 -10.05 10.28 23.17
C GLN A 672 -9.59 9.57 24.43
N ARG A 673 -8.47 10.04 24.96
CA ARG A 673 -7.88 9.55 26.20
C ARG A 673 -8.17 10.56 27.29
N GLU A 674 -8.47 10.09 28.49
CA GLU A 674 -8.64 10.93 29.68
C GLU A 674 -7.81 10.32 30.81
N GLU A 675 -7.14 11.16 31.59
CA GLU A 675 -6.48 10.71 32.81
C GLU A 675 -7.57 10.47 33.85
N TYR A 676 -7.67 9.24 34.34
CA TYR A 676 -8.75 8.82 35.23
C TYR A 676 -8.27 8.56 36.66
N ASP A 677 -7.06 8.04 36.83
CA ASP A 677 -6.50 7.71 38.14
C ASP A 677 -4.96 7.77 38.14
N ILE A 678 -4.34 7.46 39.27
CA ILE A 678 -2.90 7.30 39.43
C ILE A 678 -2.63 5.85 39.84
N ASP A 679 -1.66 5.18 39.22
CA ASP A 679 -1.27 3.80 39.54
C ASP A 679 -0.50 3.69 40.88
N GLU A 680 -0.22 2.45 41.31
CA GLU A 680 0.50 2.17 42.58
C GLU A 680 1.90 2.80 42.65
N ASP A 681 2.51 3.06 41.48
CA ASP A 681 3.83 3.68 41.33
C ASP A 681 3.75 5.21 41.15
N ASN A 682 2.58 5.80 41.39
CA ASN A 682 2.30 7.23 41.30
C ASN A 682 2.38 7.81 39.86
N ASN A 683 2.13 7.00 38.84
CA ASN A 683 2.05 7.40 37.43
C ASN A 683 0.59 7.62 36.97
N PRO A 684 0.34 8.48 35.97
CA PRO A 684 -1.00 8.70 35.45
C PRO A 684 -1.55 7.45 34.73
N ALA A 685 -2.75 7.03 35.12
CA ALA A 685 -3.55 5.99 34.47
C ALA A 685 -4.62 6.60 33.56
N TYR A 686 -4.77 6.03 32.37
CA TYR A 686 -5.62 6.59 31.31
C TYR A 686 -6.83 5.70 31.02
N SER A 687 -7.99 6.33 30.85
CA SER A 687 -9.20 5.72 30.28
C SER A 687 -9.40 6.16 28.82
N CYS A 688 -10.19 5.39 28.08
CA CYS A 688 -10.53 5.69 26.68
C CYS A 688 -12.02 5.95 26.56
N LEU A 689 -12.39 7.04 25.89
CA LEU A 689 -13.77 7.26 25.44
C LEU A 689 -14.08 6.39 24.22
N PRO A 690 -15.38 6.12 23.93
CA PRO A 690 -15.78 5.37 22.75
C PRO A 690 -15.19 5.95 21.46
N ALA A 691 -14.74 5.07 20.57
CA ALA A 691 -14.18 5.46 19.28
C ALA A 691 -15.20 6.21 18.43
N THR A 692 -14.81 7.35 17.86
CA THR A 692 -15.64 8.13 16.93
C THR A 692 -15.07 8.07 15.52
N VAL A 693 -15.88 7.70 14.53
CA VAL A 693 -15.49 7.74 13.11
C VAL A 693 -15.41 9.20 12.65
N LEU A 694 -14.23 9.62 12.17
CA LEU A 694 -13.98 10.97 11.68
C LEU A 694 -14.19 11.10 10.16
N ALA A 695 -13.75 10.09 9.41
CA ALA A 695 -13.81 10.07 7.95
C ALA A 695 -13.70 8.64 7.41
N SER A 696 -14.22 8.44 6.20
CA SER A 696 -14.10 7.19 5.43
C SER A 696 -13.23 7.42 4.19
N CYS A 697 -12.82 6.32 3.54
CA CYS A 697 -11.95 6.32 2.37
C CYS A 697 -10.58 6.97 2.61
N VAL A 698 -10.05 6.91 3.84
CA VAL A 698 -8.78 7.56 4.22
C VAL A 698 -7.60 6.66 3.85
N GLU A 699 -6.72 7.14 2.98
CA GLU A 699 -5.49 6.45 2.57
C GLU A 699 -4.30 6.83 3.45
N SER A 700 -4.25 8.08 3.88
CA SER A 700 -3.18 8.63 4.70
C SER A 700 -3.69 9.70 5.66
N VAL A 701 -3.11 9.74 6.85
CA VAL A 701 -3.40 10.72 7.90
C VAL A 701 -2.10 11.32 8.41
N TRP A 702 -2.13 12.62 8.73
CA TRP A 702 -1.02 13.30 9.38
C TRP A 702 -1.46 14.47 10.23
N SER A 703 -0.65 14.75 11.26
CA SER A 703 -0.78 15.92 12.10
C SER A 703 0.58 16.61 12.21
N CYS A 704 0.58 17.89 12.56
CA CYS A 704 1.83 18.60 12.79
C CYS A 704 2.20 18.52 14.27
N GLY A 705 3.41 18.03 14.56
CA GLY A 705 3.91 17.91 15.94
C GLY A 705 4.45 19.22 16.55
N THR A 706 4.55 20.32 15.79
CA THR A 706 5.25 21.53 16.28
C THR A 706 4.39 22.34 17.25
N THR A 707 4.90 22.55 18.47
CA THR A 707 4.28 23.34 19.54
C THR A 707 4.86 24.77 19.62
N SER A 708 5.28 25.35 18.50
CA SER A 708 5.77 26.73 18.51
C SER A 708 4.66 27.70 18.92
N ALA A 709 4.99 28.73 19.70
CA ALA A 709 4.07 29.81 20.04
C ALA A 709 3.57 30.60 18.79
N SER A 710 4.26 30.44 17.65
CA SER A 710 3.90 30.98 16.33
C SER A 710 3.09 30.00 15.45
N ALA A 711 2.71 28.84 15.99
CA ALA A 711 1.97 27.81 15.26
C ALA A 711 0.63 28.35 14.74
N THR A 712 0.42 28.26 13.43
CA THR A 712 -0.83 28.67 12.77
C THR A 712 -1.96 27.69 13.11
N GLN A 713 -3.20 28.05 12.76
CA GLN A 713 -4.34 27.13 12.92
C GLN A 713 -4.15 25.84 12.09
N LEU A 714 -3.50 25.94 10.92
CA LEU A 714 -3.21 24.80 10.04
C LEU A 714 -2.23 23.80 10.67
N SER A 715 -1.27 24.27 11.48
CA SER A 715 -0.39 23.37 12.24
C SER A 715 -1.08 22.69 13.43
N ARG A 716 -2.34 23.02 13.73
CA ARG A 716 -3.16 22.34 14.77
C ARG A 716 -4.24 21.44 14.14
N ALA A 717 -4.22 21.30 12.82
CA ALA A 717 -5.18 20.53 12.06
C ALA A 717 -4.75 19.08 11.88
N LEU A 718 -5.74 18.19 11.75
CA LEU A 718 -5.53 16.84 11.25
C LEU A 718 -5.78 16.83 9.75
N TRP A 719 -4.80 16.38 8.98
CA TRP A 719 -4.88 16.33 7.53
C TRP A 719 -5.08 14.89 7.07
N LEU A 720 -6.00 14.71 6.14
CA LEU A 720 -6.44 13.44 5.60
C LEU A 720 -6.32 13.46 4.09
N TRP A 721 -5.88 12.34 3.51
CA TRP A 721 -5.98 12.12 2.08
C TRP A 721 -7.00 11.02 1.81
N CYS A 722 -8.03 11.33 1.02
CA CYS A 722 -9.19 10.48 0.80
C CYS A 722 -9.35 10.01 -0.67
N GLY A 723 -8.24 9.70 -1.34
CA GLY A 723 -8.27 9.20 -2.73
C GLY A 723 -8.96 10.18 -3.69
N SER A 724 -9.97 9.70 -4.42
CA SER A 724 -10.78 10.48 -5.36
C SER A 724 -11.49 11.69 -4.73
N LEU A 725 -11.76 11.65 -3.41
CA LEU A 725 -12.39 12.74 -2.67
C LEU A 725 -11.43 13.89 -2.35
N GLY A 726 -10.13 13.71 -2.63
CA GLY A 726 -9.08 14.71 -2.41
C GLY A 726 -8.63 14.80 -0.95
N ALA A 727 -8.00 15.93 -0.61
CA ALA A 727 -7.54 16.20 0.74
C ALA A 727 -8.69 16.71 1.62
N ARG A 728 -8.69 16.35 2.89
CA ARG A 728 -9.61 16.90 3.90
C ARG A 728 -8.82 17.37 5.11
N VAL A 729 -9.27 18.47 5.70
CA VAL A 729 -8.58 19.11 6.82
C VAL A 729 -9.56 19.31 7.95
N TRP A 730 -9.24 18.71 9.09
CA TRP A 730 -10.03 18.84 10.30
C TRP A 730 -9.46 19.94 11.20
N LEU A 731 -10.03 21.14 11.06
CA LEU A 731 -9.52 22.37 11.65
C LEU A 731 -10.18 22.67 13.00
N PRO A 732 -9.42 23.20 13.97
CA PRO A 732 -10.00 23.78 15.18
C PRO A 732 -10.69 25.12 14.88
N LEU A 733 -11.93 25.27 15.35
CA LEU A 733 -12.66 26.53 15.36
C LEU A 733 -12.20 27.36 16.56
N LEU A 734 -11.52 28.49 16.32
CA LEU A 734 -11.20 29.44 17.39
C LEU A 734 -12.44 30.29 17.71
N PRO A 735 -12.85 30.43 18.99
CA PRO A 735 -13.84 31.42 19.38
C PRO A 735 -13.32 32.83 19.07
N ARG A 736 -14.10 33.63 18.34
CA ARG A 736 -13.69 34.98 17.90
C ARG A 736 -13.66 36.00 19.06
N ASP A 737 -14.37 35.75 20.15
CA ASP A 737 -14.43 36.64 21.34
C ASP A 737 -14.71 35.85 22.62
N ALA A 738 -13.67 35.54 23.40
CA ALA A 738 -13.81 34.96 24.75
C ALA A 738 -14.23 35.99 25.82
N SER A 739 -14.65 37.20 25.44
CA SER A 739 -14.89 38.32 26.35
C SER A 739 -16.36 38.59 26.67
N ARG A 740 -17.34 37.90 26.02
CA ARG A 740 -18.75 38.27 26.18
C ARG A 740 -19.70 37.25 26.81
N HIS A 741 -19.37 35.96 26.92
CA HIS A 741 -20.20 35.02 27.70
C HIS A 741 -19.39 33.84 28.26
N PRO A 742 -19.43 33.57 29.58
CA PRO A 742 -18.73 32.45 30.21
C PRO A 742 -19.37 31.06 30.01
N ASP A 743 -20.45 30.93 29.22
CA ASP A 743 -21.18 29.67 29.01
C ASP A 743 -20.58 28.73 27.95
N SER A 744 -19.28 28.83 27.65
CA SER A 744 -18.58 28.02 26.64
C SER A 744 -18.41 26.51 27.00
N GLY A 745 -18.99 26.05 28.11
CA GLY A 745 -18.91 24.65 28.57
C GLY A 745 -19.79 23.66 27.81
N ARG A 746 -20.64 24.10 26.87
CA ARG A 746 -21.68 23.25 26.25
C ARG A 746 -21.30 22.54 24.95
N HIS A 747 -20.17 22.86 24.32
CA HIS A 747 -19.80 22.22 23.05
C HIS A 747 -18.81 21.07 23.25
N THR A 748 -19.21 19.88 22.80
CA THR A 748 -18.36 18.69 22.76
C THR A 748 -17.10 18.98 21.94
N PHE A 749 -15.99 18.27 22.23
CA PHE A 749 -14.72 18.45 21.52
C PHE A 749 -14.87 18.41 19.99
N MET A 750 -15.73 17.53 19.49
CA MET A 750 -16.07 17.40 18.06
C MET A 750 -16.73 18.65 17.49
N ALA A 751 -17.64 19.29 18.24
CA ALA A 751 -18.36 20.49 17.80
C ALA A 751 -17.46 21.74 17.70
N LYS A 752 -16.23 21.68 18.22
CA LYS A 752 -15.23 22.75 18.13
C LYS A 752 -14.32 22.62 16.91
N ARG A 753 -14.62 21.73 15.97
CA ARG A 753 -13.81 21.49 14.77
C ARG A 753 -14.68 21.39 13.52
N ILE A 754 -14.14 21.78 12.37
CA ILE A 754 -14.79 21.70 11.07
C ILE A 754 -13.93 20.90 10.08
N MET A 755 -14.56 20.05 9.27
CA MET A 755 -13.90 19.33 8.19
C MET A 755 -14.03 20.13 6.89
N LEU A 756 -12.91 20.57 6.31
CA LEU A 756 -12.89 21.28 5.03
C LEU A 756 -12.32 20.39 3.92
N PRO A 757 -13.04 20.20 2.79
CA PRO A 757 -12.52 19.48 1.64
C PRO A 757 -11.66 20.39 0.76
N PHE A 758 -10.59 19.82 0.20
CA PHE A 758 -9.69 20.43 -0.77
C PHE A 758 -9.52 19.48 -1.95
N HIS A 759 -10.04 19.88 -3.10
CA HIS A 759 -9.91 19.12 -4.34
C HIS A 759 -8.54 19.40 -4.96
N LEU A 760 -7.57 18.55 -4.64
CA LEU A 760 -6.25 18.53 -5.26
C LEU A 760 -6.24 17.47 -6.35
N ASN A 761 -5.74 17.81 -7.54
CA ASN A 761 -5.61 16.86 -8.65
C ASN A 761 -4.36 15.96 -8.54
N ILE A 762 -3.57 16.11 -7.47
CA ILE A 762 -2.25 15.48 -7.33
C ILE A 762 -2.13 14.86 -5.94
N TYR A 763 -1.63 13.64 -5.89
CA TYR A 763 -1.39 12.90 -4.65
C TYR A 763 -0.24 13.51 -3.83
N PRO A 764 -0.39 13.76 -2.51
CA PRO A 764 0.64 14.38 -1.69
C PRO A 764 1.88 13.48 -1.52
N LEU A 765 3.06 14.03 -1.83
CA LEU A 765 4.33 13.32 -1.78
C LEU A 765 5.04 13.40 -0.42
N SER A 766 4.94 14.56 0.22
CA SER A 766 5.49 14.85 1.55
C SER A 766 4.56 15.78 2.32
N LYS A 767 4.68 15.76 3.65
CA LYS A 767 3.79 16.47 4.57
C LYS A 767 4.38 17.84 4.91
N PHE A 768 4.19 18.83 4.06
CA PHE A 768 4.56 20.23 4.36
C PHE A 768 3.31 21.07 4.64
N VAL A 769 3.19 21.56 5.88
CA VAL A 769 1.99 22.27 6.36
C VAL A 769 2.21 23.78 6.54
N THR A 770 3.45 24.28 6.38
CA THR A 770 3.72 25.71 6.66
C THR A 770 3.43 26.63 5.48
N SER A 771 3.66 26.27 4.21
CA SER A 771 3.34 27.18 3.07
C SER A 771 3.25 26.56 1.66
N LEU A 772 3.63 25.30 1.44
CA LEU A 772 3.69 24.75 0.08
C LEU A 772 3.48 23.24 0.06
N PHE A 773 2.46 22.76 -0.67
CA PHE A 773 2.45 21.38 -1.15
C PHE A 773 3.49 21.28 -2.26
N ILE A 774 4.52 20.46 -2.11
CA ILE A 774 5.38 20.11 -3.26
C ILE A 774 4.59 19.12 -4.10
N LEU A 775 3.92 19.65 -5.10
CA LEU A 775 3.09 18.95 -6.07
C LEU A 775 3.97 18.63 -7.28
N ILE A 776 4.19 17.35 -7.57
CA ILE A 776 4.81 16.92 -8.83
C ILE A 776 3.67 16.46 -9.73
N LYS A 777 3.56 17.08 -10.90
CA LYS A 777 2.60 16.72 -11.95
C LYS A 777 3.22 15.67 -12.85
#